data_AF-A0A7C5DI51-F1
#
_entry.id   AF-A0A7C5DI51-F1
#
_cell.length_a   1.000
_cell.length_b   1.000
_cell.length_c   1.000
_cell.angle_alpha   90.00
_cell.angle_beta   90.00
_cell.angle_gamma   90.00
#
_symmetry.space_group_name_H-M   'P 1'
#
loop_
_entity.id
_entity.type
_entity.pdbx_description
1 polymer ?
#
loop_
_entity_poly.entity_id
_entity_poly.type
_entity_poly.pdbx_seq_one_letter_code
_entity_poly.pdbx_strand_id
1 'polypeptide(L)'
;PTSHMDGGEGDHYYTLLEGNDILADVFIGRLSFNSISEFQTILNKILNYEKEPYLDETNWYNTALLVGDPSSSGQSCIYTKQSIKEMMGFHAPNINCIEVYSGSWVSQMSNYLNLGVSYFNYRGYYGMSGWDNYDTNNLTNGFKLPVVITLTCGTGDFESGTSISEAFLRAGSVSVPRGGIAAVGTATLSTHTCFNNCVDGGTYYGIFADHIYNMGGALTRGKLNLYINYPTNPNNSVYKFSYWNNLMGDPGMELWTGIPQEMNVIYDSDVPLGSNLLEVVVQNISGLPLKNAWVTALMGDDEIFSTGFTDSEGIIYLELEELTGTVDLTVTHHNFIPHLGSFEITQSDFFINVEETIIDDDNIGTSSGNDNGLINPGESIELGARLKNYGTNLSTSVNAVLSSDCDFITITDDTEEYGDIPAGNSVISDDDFDFSVDNNVLGGSEIPLDFTITDGNGNEWINKVFLNVNGPNIIENNHIIYDDNNSIFDPGETVELVVILENIGSQTVDNISAIISCTNDDISIFDDYGYFGTIVSGGQANNIDDSFELQSSSQILPGSQIPFQIQISNDSGYESFSNFIIEVGEVDITDPLGPDGYGYYCYDDNDIDYDLSPMYFWHEIDPDYGGDGTSLNFYDNGDTGDIEDINLPFDLYFYGRRYESITICSNGWIAPGETSMKSFMNWS
;
A
#
# COMPACT_ATOMS: atom_id res chain seq x y z
N PRO A 1 -2.82 0.80 31.44
CA PRO A 1 -4.28 0.96 31.22
C PRO A 1 -4.66 0.10 30.02
N THR A 2 -5.84 -0.51 30.06
CA THR A 2 -6.41 -1.37 29.00
C THR A 2 -7.93 -1.29 29.13
N SER A 3 -8.64 -1.69 28.08
CA SER A 3 -10.11 -1.83 28.11
C SER A 3 -10.51 -3.30 28.27
N HIS A 4 -11.78 -3.56 28.56
CA HIS A 4 -12.31 -4.91 28.72
C HIS A 4 -13.56 -5.11 27.91
N MET A 5 -13.69 -6.29 27.32
CA MET A 5 -14.92 -6.76 26.71
C MET A 5 -15.22 -8.19 27.17
N ASP A 6 -16.37 -8.37 27.83
CA ASP A 6 -16.84 -9.67 28.32
C ASP A 6 -15.77 -10.47 29.10
N GLY A 7 -15.00 -9.74 29.94
CA GLY A 7 -13.96 -10.30 30.80
C GLY A 7 -12.60 -10.56 30.13
N GLY A 8 -12.46 -10.31 28.83
CA GLY A 8 -11.14 -10.27 28.17
C GLY A 8 -10.68 -8.83 27.96
N GLU A 9 -9.42 -8.57 28.26
CA GLU A 9 -8.76 -7.28 28.10
C GLU A 9 -8.35 -7.01 26.64
N GLY A 10 -8.13 -5.73 26.31
CA GLY A 10 -7.63 -5.34 25.01
C GLY A 10 -7.40 -3.84 24.83
N ASP A 11 -6.50 -3.52 23.91
CA ASP A 11 -6.13 -2.13 23.59
C ASP A 11 -6.91 -1.56 22.39
N HIS A 12 -7.73 -2.37 21.72
CA HIS A 12 -8.52 -1.95 20.55
C HIS A 12 -9.41 -0.73 20.81
N TYR A 13 -9.91 -0.54 22.03
CA TYR A 13 -10.68 0.66 22.38
C TYR A 13 -9.95 1.97 22.07
N TYR A 14 -8.62 2.00 22.21
CA TYR A 14 -7.82 3.20 21.95
C TYR A 14 -7.71 3.54 20.46
N THR A 15 -8.13 2.65 19.57
CA THR A 15 -8.11 2.86 18.12
C THR A 15 -9.44 3.35 17.57
N LEU A 16 -10.49 3.44 18.40
CA LEU A 16 -11.83 3.89 18.01
C LEU A 16 -11.93 5.41 18.25
N LEU A 17 -11.44 6.19 17.30
CA LEU A 17 -11.33 7.64 17.32
C LEU A 17 -12.51 8.33 16.62
N GLU A 18 -13.06 7.74 15.56
CA GLU A 18 -14.18 8.26 14.77
C GLU A 18 -15.18 7.14 14.37
N GLY A 19 -16.26 7.46 13.63
CA GLY A 19 -17.13 6.46 12.97
C GLY A 19 -18.24 5.81 13.81
N ASN A 20 -18.18 5.83 15.14
CA ASN A 20 -19.10 5.07 16.02
C ASN A 20 -19.20 3.57 15.65
N ASP A 21 -18.12 2.97 15.19
CA ASP A 21 -18.06 1.56 14.79
C ASP A 21 -16.93 0.82 15.54
N ILE A 22 -16.55 -0.37 15.04
CA ILE A 22 -15.52 -1.24 15.63
C ILE A 22 -14.21 -1.23 14.82
N LEU A 23 -14.18 -0.51 13.71
CA LEU A 23 -13.03 -0.42 12.83
C LEU A 23 -11.98 0.47 13.49
N ALA A 24 -10.71 0.13 13.29
CA ALA A 24 -9.61 0.86 13.91
C ALA A 24 -9.19 2.03 13.02
N ASP A 25 -9.17 3.24 13.59
CA ASP A 25 -8.68 4.46 12.92
C ASP A 25 -7.15 4.58 12.95
N VAL A 26 -6.51 3.86 13.87
CA VAL A 26 -5.05 3.84 14.05
C VAL A 26 -4.55 2.44 14.39
N PHE A 27 -3.31 2.14 14.01
CA PHE A 27 -2.66 0.89 14.37
C PHE A 27 -2.11 0.96 15.81
N ILE A 28 -2.26 -0.13 16.57
CA ILE A 28 -1.85 -0.18 17.97
C ILE A 28 -1.05 -1.44 18.29
N GLY A 29 -0.03 -1.26 19.14
CA GLY A 29 0.79 -2.32 19.69
C GLY A 29 1.28 -1.92 21.08
N ARG A 30 1.63 -2.92 21.89
CA ARG A 30 2.04 -2.74 23.28
C ARG A 30 3.46 -3.23 23.50
N LEU A 31 4.36 -2.32 23.88
CA LEU A 31 5.65 -2.69 24.48
C LEU A 31 5.44 -3.03 25.96
N SER A 32 5.06 -4.27 26.25
CA SER A 32 4.77 -4.72 27.60
C SER A 32 6.05 -5.15 28.34
N PHE A 33 6.37 -4.51 29.47
CA PHE A 33 7.52 -4.83 30.33
C PHE A 33 7.24 -4.52 31.80
N ASN A 34 7.93 -5.21 32.70
CA ASN A 34 7.88 -5.05 34.16
C ASN A 34 9.22 -4.58 34.75
N SER A 35 10.27 -4.43 33.93
CA SER A 35 11.56 -3.89 34.37
C SER A 35 12.28 -3.13 33.26
N ILE A 36 13.24 -2.27 33.65
CA ILE A 36 14.11 -1.57 32.70
C ILE A 36 14.92 -2.57 31.84
N SER A 37 15.33 -3.70 32.42
CA SER A 37 16.08 -4.72 31.66
C SER A 37 15.24 -5.36 30.56
N GLU A 38 13.95 -5.59 30.80
CA GLU A 38 13.03 -6.10 29.78
C GLU A 38 12.80 -5.03 28.71
N PHE A 39 12.55 -3.77 29.09
CA PHE A 39 12.43 -2.67 28.14
C PHE A 39 13.66 -2.54 27.23
N GLN A 40 14.86 -2.54 27.81
CA GLN A 40 16.12 -2.50 27.05
C GLN A 40 16.29 -3.71 26.13
N THR A 41 15.82 -4.89 26.53
CA THR A 41 15.86 -6.09 25.69
C THR A 41 14.92 -5.95 24.49
N ILE A 42 13.69 -5.48 24.72
CA ILE A 42 12.70 -5.24 23.66
C ILE A 42 13.22 -4.18 22.68
N LEU A 43 13.68 -3.04 23.20
CA LEU A 43 14.24 -1.97 22.37
C LEU A 43 15.44 -2.44 21.55
N ASN A 44 16.36 -3.20 22.16
CA ASN A 44 17.50 -3.75 21.44
C ASN A 44 17.08 -4.69 20.31
N LYS A 45 16.07 -5.54 20.55
CA LYS A 45 15.53 -6.42 19.49
C LYS A 45 14.98 -5.61 18.32
N ILE A 46 14.15 -4.59 18.58
CA ILE A 46 13.55 -3.73 17.55
C ILE A 46 14.65 -3.03 16.75
N LEU A 47 15.57 -2.34 17.43
CA LEU A 47 16.66 -1.62 16.76
C LEU A 47 17.55 -2.54 15.92
N ASN A 48 17.87 -3.75 16.38
CA ASN A 48 18.64 -4.69 15.57
C ASN A 48 17.80 -5.26 14.42
N TYR A 49 16.51 -5.50 14.61
CA TYR A 49 15.65 -6.03 13.55
C TYR A 49 15.48 -5.04 12.40
N GLU A 50 15.29 -3.75 12.71
CA GLU A 50 15.07 -2.69 11.72
C GLU A 50 16.36 -2.10 11.16
N LYS A 51 17.35 -1.80 12.01
CA LYS A 51 18.57 -1.07 11.60
C LYS A 51 19.75 -1.95 11.24
N GLU A 52 19.93 -3.05 11.95
CA GLU A 52 21.10 -3.93 11.81
C GLU A 52 20.66 -5.41 11.68
N PRO A 53 19.91 -5.76 10.62
CA PRO A 53 19.33 -7.09 10.49
C PRO A 53 20.38 -8.20 10.55
N TYR A 54 20.01 -9.36 11.11
CA TYR A 54 20.93 -10.47 11.29
C TYR A 54 21.17 -11.27 9.99
N LEU A 55 22.36 -11.10 9.40
CA LEU A 55 22.71 -11.64 8.08
C LEU A 55 23.72 -12.80 8.08
N ASP A 56 24.26 -13.22 9.23
CA ASP A 56 25.22 -14.35 9.29
C ASP A 56 24.59 -15.67 8.82
N GLU A 57 23.30 -15.87 9.14
CA GLU A 57 22.47 -16.96 8.64
C GLU A 57 21.19 -16.32 8.07
N THR A 58 20.95 -16.41 6.77
CA THR A 58 19.81 -15.72 6.12
C THR A 58 18.62 -16.63 5.81
N ASN A 59 18.78 -17.95 5.90
CA ASN A 59 17.72 -18.91 5.55
C ASN A 59 16.45 -18.76 6.40
N TRP A 60 16.55 -18.21 7.61
CA TRP A 60 15.40 -18.03 8.50
C TRP A 60 14.40 -16.99 7.96
N TYR A 61 14.83 -15.97 7.21
CA TYR A 61 13.95 -15.01 6.56
C TYR A 61 12.95 -15.70 5.62
N ASN A 62 13.41 -16.75 4.94
CA ASN A 62 12.65 -17.54 3.99
C ASN A 62 12.01 -18.79 4.61
N THR A 63 11.79 -18.82 5.93
CA THR A 63 11.20 -19.99 6.60
C THR A 63 10.08 -19.58 7.55
N ALA A 64 8.89 -20.16 7.37
CA ALA A 64 7.77 -20.02 8.29
C ALA A 64 7.47 -21.37 8.99
N LEU A 65 7.05 -21.34 10.26
CA LEU A 65 6.60 -22.51 11.01
C LEU A 65 5.10 -22.40 11.28
N LEU A 66 4.33 -23.32 10.71
CA LEU A 66 2.88 -23.40 10.83
C LEU A 66 2.49 -24.65 11.64
N VAL A 67 1.94 -24.43 12.84
CA VAL A 67 1.56 -25.49 13.77
C VAL A 67 0.04 -25.49 13.96
N GLY A 68 -0.58 -26.64 13.71
CA GLY A 68 -2.00 -26.87 13.91
C GLY A 68 -2.23 -28.10 14.79
N ASP A 69 -2.67 -27.91 16.03
CA ASP A 69 -3.03 -29.02 16.94
C ASP A 69 -4.55 -29.27 16.89
N PRO A 70 -5.01 -30.36 16.23
CA PRO A 70 -6.43 -30.65 16.10
C PRO A 70 -7.03 -31.30 17.35
N SER A 71 -6.22 -31.67 18.36
CA SER A 71 -6.58 -32.63 19.41
C SER A 71 -7.79 -32.21 20.25
N SER A 72 -8.05 -30.90 20.39
CA SER A 72 -9.21 -30.39 21.16
C SER A 72 -10.01 -29.33 20.40
N SER A 73 -9.37 -28.55 19.53
CA SER A 73 -10.03 -27.48 18.76
C SER A 73 -10.46 -27.92 17.34
N GLY A 74 -10.28 -29.20 17.02
CA GLY A 74 -10.70 -29.80 15.76
C GLY A 74 -9.77 -29.53 14.59
N GLN A 75 -10.07 -30.17 13.46
CA GLN A 75 -9.21 -30.20 12.29
C GLN A 75 -9.01 -28.83 11.61
N SER A 76 -9.92 -27.88 11.85
CA SER A 76 -9.78 -26.52 11.32
C SER A 76 -8.47 -25.83 11.72
N CYS A 77 -7.86 -26.21 12.86
CA CYS A 77 -6.53 -25.72 13.23
C CYS A 77 -5.45 -26.08 12.21
N ILE A 78 -5.56 -27.22 11.54
CA ILE A 78 -4.68 -27.65 10.44
C ILE A 78 -5.07 -26.93 9.16
N TYR A 79 -6.37 -26.87 8.84
CA TYR A 79 -6.86 -26.27 7.60
C TYR A 79 -6.49 -24.80 7.46
N THR A 80 -6.62 -24.01 8.52
CA THR A 80 -6.18 -22.61 8.48
C THR A 80 -4.68 -22.48 8.17
N LYS A 81 -3.83 -23.41 8.64
CA LYS A 81 -2.40 -23.43 8.29
C LYS A 81 -2.15 -23.78 6.83
N GLN A 82 -2.88 -24.76 6.30
CA GLN A 82 -2.78 -25.14 4.89
C GLN A 82 -3.21 -23.97 3.99
N SER A 83 -4.30 -23.27 4.33
CA SER A 83 -4.74 -22.08 3.59
C SER A 83 -3.71 -20.95 3.64
N ILE A 84 -3.11 -20.67 4.80
CA ILE A 84 -2.04 -19.69 4.93
C ILE A 84 -0.83 -20.08 4.06
N LYS A 85 -0.42 -21.35 4.09
CA LYS A 85 0.69 -21.86 3.27
C LYS A 85 0.41 -21.70 1.78
N GLU A 86 -0.80 -22.04 1.34
CA GLU A 86 -1.19 -21.93 -0.06
C GLU A 86 -1.17 -20.46 -0.52
N MET A 87 -1.80 -19.55 0.24
CA MET A 87 -1.76 -18.11 -0.02
C MET A 87 -0.31 -17.58 -0.07
N MET A 88 0.53 -17.96 0.90
CA MET A 88 1.96 -17.61 0.89
C MET A 88 2.68 -18.19 -0.34
N GLY A 89 2.29 -19.37 -0.83
CA GLY A 89 2.84 -19.95 -2.05
C GLY A 89 2.56 -19.12 -3.31
N PHE A 90 1.47 -18.33 -3.33
CA PHE A 90 1.15 -17.41 -4.40
C PHE A 90 1.85 -16.04 -4.24
N HIS A 91 1.83 -15.48 -3.04
CA HIS A 91 2.25 -14.09 -2.80
C HIS A 91 3.69 -13.94 -2.25
N ALA A 92 4.23 -14.98 -1.62
CA ALA A 92 5.58 -15.02 -1.06
C ALA A 92 6.27 -16.38 -1.34
N PRO A 93 6.43 -16.77 -2.62
CA PRO A 93 6.93 -18.09 -3.00
C PRO A 93 8.37 -18.38 -2.53
N ASN A 94 9.11 -17.35 -2.10
CA ASN A 94 10.42 -17.48 -1.51
C ASN A 94 10.39 -18.04 -0.07
N ILE A 95 9.26 -17.95 0.65
CA ILE A 95 9.13 -18.43 2.02
C ILE A 95 8.67 -19.89 2.03
N ASN A 96 9.50 -20.77 2.58
CA ASN A 96 9.17 -22.18 2.77
C ASN A 96 8.43 -22.39 4.10
N CYS A 97 7.19 -22.88 4.04
CA CYS A 97 6.39 -23.22 5.21
C CYS A 97 6.68 -24.64 5.71
N ILE A 98 7.11 -24.74 6.97
CA ILE A 98 7.23 -25.99 7.73
C ILE A 98 5.90 -26.25 8.44
N GLU A 99 5.31 -27.41 8.23
CA GLU A 99 4.01 -27.79 8.81
C GLU A 99 4.19 -28.81 9.94
N VAL A 100 3.54 -28.57 11.09
CA VAL A 100 3.52 -29.50 12.22
C VAL A 100 2.08 -29.74 12.67
N TYR A 101 1.58 -30.94 12.41
CA TYR A 101 0.18 -31.34 12.65
C TYR A 101 0.01 -32.54 13.59
N SER A 102 1.11 -33.00 14.18
CA SER A 102 1.11 -34.05 15.21
C SER A 102 2.30 -33.86 16.14
N GLY A 103 2.16 -34.25 17.41
CA GLY A 103 3.26 -34.17 18.38
C GLY A 103 4.46 -35.07 18.04
N SER A 104 5.60 -34.95 18.73
CA SER A 104 5.85 -34.21 19.99
C SER A 104 5.99 -32.68 19.84
N TRP A 105 4.94 -31.96 20.22
CA TRP A 105 4.75 -30.52 19.93
C TRP A 105 5.87 -29.61 20.45
N VAL A 106 6.12 -29.61 21.76
CA VAL A 106 7.11 -28.72 22.39
C VAL A 106 8.51 -28.92 21.79
N SER A 107 8.93 -30.17 21.59
CA SER A 107 10.24 -30.46 20.98
C SER A 107 10.34 -30.01 19.52
N GLN A 108 9.27 -30.14 18.73
CA GLN A 108 9.29 -29.67 17.34
C GLN A 108 9.30 -28.14 17.27
N MET A 109 8.45 -27.48 18.04
CA MET A 109 8.39 -26.01 18.09
C MET A 109 9.73 -25.43 18.54
N SER A 110 10.29 -25.91 19.66
CA SER A 110 11.60 -25.45 20.15
C SER A 110 12.71 -25.69 19.14
N ASN A 111 12.77 -26.85 18.49
CA ASN A 111 13.79 -27.15 17.50
C ASN A 111 13.74 -26.18 16.30
N TYR A 112 12.56 -25.96 15.71
CA TYR A 112 12.43 -25.08 14.55
C TYR A 112 12.61 -23.60 14.91
N LEU A 113 12.09 -23.15 16.05
CA LEU A 113 12.35 -21.79 16.55
C LEU A 113 13.85 -21.57 16.77
N ASN A 114 14.58 -22.53 17.36
CA ASN A 114 16.02 -22.44 17.58
C ASN A 114 16.84 -22.50 16.28
N LEU A 115 16.36 -23.23 15.26
CA LEU A 115 16.95 -23.18 13.91
C LEU A 115 16.75 -21.81 13.26
N GLY A 116 15.63 -21.15 13.55
CA GLY A 116 15.28 -19.82 13.07
C GLY A 116 14.19 -19.86 12.01
N VAL A 117 13.14 -19.06 12.22
CA VAL A 117 12.02 -18.83 11.30
C VAL A 117 11.62 -17.36 11.37
N SER A 118 11.13 -16.79 10.26
CA SER A 118 10.63 -15.41 10.20
C SER A 118 9.21 -15.29 10.73
N TYR A 119 8.41 -16.35 10.56
CA TYR A 119 7.02 -16.40 11.02
C TYR A 119 6.79 -17.68 11.81
N PHE A 120 6.19 -17.56 12.99
CA PHE A 120 5.73 -18.68 13.80
C PHE A 120 4.24 -18.54 14.09
N ASN A 121 3.48 -19.56 13.71
CA ASN A 121 2.04 -19.52 13.76
C ASN A 121 1.48 -20.77 14.41
N TYR A 122 0.72 -20.60 15.50
CA TYR A 122 0.11 -21.70 16.23
C TYR A 122 -1.40 -21.55 16.31
N ARG A 123 -2.13 -22.63 15.99
CA ARG A 123 -3.54 -22.81 16.34
C ARG A 123 -3.73 -24.13 17.06
N GLY A 124 -4.61 -24.13 18.06
CA GLY A 124 -4.88 -25.29 18.89
C GLY A 124 -5.80 -24.93 20.04
N TYR A 125 -5.50 -25.44 21.24
CA TYR A 125 -6.32 -25.27 22.44
C TYR A 125 -5.58 -24.51 23.55
N TYR A 126 -6.25 -24.28 24.67
CA TYR A 126 -5.65 -23.75 25.89
C TYR A 126 -4.41 -24.56 26.30
N GLY A 127 -3.34 -23.85 26.71
CA GLY A 127 -2.07 -24.45 27.11
C GLY A 127 -1.13 -24.81 25.95
N MET A 128 -1.43 -24.37 24.72
CA MET A 128 -0.53 -24.38 23.55
C MET A 128 0.21 -25.72 23.34
N SER A 129 -0.54 -26.83 23.43
CA SER A 129 0.00 -28.19 23.30
C SER A 129 1.16 -28.52 24.26
N GLY A 130 1.16 -27.90 25.44
CA GLY A 130 2.17 -28.06 26.47
C GLY A 130 3.30 -27.02 26.44
N TRP A 131 3.29 -26.08 25.48
CA TRP A 131 4.25 -24.97 25.44
C TRP A 131 3.91 -23.91 26.51
N ASP A 132 4.92 -23.46 27.25
CA ASP A 132 4.74 -22.43 28.27
C ASP A 132 5.86 -21.37 28.27
N ASN A 133 5.82 -20.46 29.25
CA ASN A 133 6.83 -19.42 29.40
C ASN A 133 8.24 -19.97 29.70
N TYR A 134 8.36 -21.15 30.31
CA TYR A 134 9.66 -21.78 30.54
C TYR A 134 10.26 -22.20 29.19
N ASP A 135 9.48 -22.77 28.29
CA ASP A 135 9.94 -23.12 26.94
C ASP A 135 10.40 -21.89 26.16
N THR A 136 9.58 -20.82 26.13
CA THR A 136 9.94 -19.55 25.48
C THR A 136 11.24 -18.96 26.03
N ASN A 137 11.44 -18.98 27.35
CA ASN A 137 12.63 -18.44 27.98
C ASN A 137 13.89 -19.31 27.73
N ASN A 138 13.74 -20.58 27.37
CA ASN A 138 14.85 -21.48 27.05
C ASN A 138 15.21 -21.52 25.56
N LEU A 139 14.52 -20.77 24.70
CA LEU A 139 14.91 -20.60 23.30
C LEU A 139 16.35 -20.09 23.15
N THR A 140 17.00 -20.49 22.07
CA THR A 140 18.37 -20.16 21.72
C THR A 140 18.46 -19.59 20.30
N ASN A 141 17.38 -18.98 19.81
CA ASN A 141 17.27 -18.48 18.44
C ASN A 141 18.02 -17.17 18.17
N GLY A 142 18.57 -16.51 19.20
CA GLY A 142 19.38 -15.32 19.03
C GLY A 142 18.58 -14.18 18.38
N PHE A 143 19.17 -13.55 17.37
CA PHE A 143 18.53 -12.50 16.56
C PHE A 143 17.61 -13.03 15.45
N LYS A 144 17.45 -14.35 15.31
CA LYS A 144 16.47 -14.95 14.39
C LYS A 144 15.08 -14.90 15.02
N LEU A 145 14.54 -13.69 15.14
CA LEU A 145 13.36 -13.35 15.93
C LEU A 145 12.09 -13.38 15.05
N PRO A 146 11.24 -14.43 15.17
CA PRO A 146 10.01 -14.50 14.39
C PRO A 146 8.97 -13.47 14.84
N VAL A 147 8.06 -13.15 13.91
CA VAL A 147 6.70 -12.71 14.20
C VAL A 147 5.92 -13.92 14.72
N VAL A 148 5.27 -13.77 15.86
CA VAL A 148 4.59 -14.86 16.56
C VAL A 148 3.08 -14.62 16.56
N ILE A 149 2.29 -15.55 16.02
CA ILE A 149 0.83 -15.48 16.06
C ILE A 149 0.30 -16.74 16.70
N THR A 150 -0.23 -16.60 17.91
CA THR A 150 -0.63 -17.71 18.79
C THR A 150 -2.09 -17.57 19.23
N LEU A 151 -3.00 -17.33 18.28
CA LEU A 151 -4.40 -17.05 18.59
C LEU A 151 -5.09 -18.28 19.18
N THR A 152 -5.18 -18.39 20.50
CA THR A 152 -5.90 -19.45 21.23
C THR A 152 -6.20 -18.93 22.63
N CYS A 153 -6.99 -19.68 23.41
CA CYS A 153 -7.38 -19.29 24.76
C CYS A 153 -6.18 -18.87 25.63
N GLY A 154 -6.20 -17.63 26.13
CA GLY A 154 -5.33 -17.11 27.19
C GLY A 154 -3.87 -16.84 26.78
N THR A 155 -3.49 -16.99 25.52
CA THR A 155 -2.10 -16.72 25.09
C THR A 155 -1.74 -15.25 25.14
N GLY A 156 -2.74 -14.37 25.10
CA GLY A 156 -2.62 -12.92 25.23
C GLY A 156 -3.23 -12.35 26.51
N ASP A 157 -3.47 -13.16 27.55
CA ASP A 157 -4.00 -12.67 28.84
C ASP A 157 -2.87 -12.00 29.66
N PHE A 158 -2.67 -10.70 29.41
CA PHE A 158 -1.59 -9.89 29.98
C PHE A 158 -1.97 -9.22 31.31
N GLU A 159 -3.22 -9.34 31.78
CA GLU A 159 -3.60 -8.90 33.12
C GLU A 159 -3.36 -9.98 34.19
N SER A 160 -3.46 -11.27 33.83
CA SER A 160 -3.38 -12.37 34.79
C SER A 160 -1.96 -12.90 35.07
N GLY A 161 -0.93 -12.20 34.59
CA GLY A 161 0.48 -12.58 34.73
C GLY A 161 1.26 -12.27 33.45
N THR A 162 2.38 -12.95 33.24
CA THR A 162 3.08 -12.91 31.95
C THR A 162 2.39 -13.86 30.98
N SER A 163 1.68 -13.31 29.99
CA SER A 163 1.10 -14.05 28.88
C SER A 163 2.18 -14.69 27.97
N ILE A 164 1.78 -15.62 27.10
CA ILE A 164 2.68 -16.23 26.11
C ILE A 164 3.19 -15.18 25.13
N SER A 165 2.32 -14.28 24.66
CA SER A 165 2.73 -13.18 23.77
C SER A 165 3.74 -12.24 24.44
N GLU A 166 3.55 -11.90 25.71
CA GLU A 166 4.54 -11.10 26.45
C GLU A 166 5.85 -11.86 26.66
N ALA A 167 5.80 -13.16 26.94
CA ALA A 167 7.00 -13.98 27.11
C ALA A 167 7.84 -14.00 25.82
N PHE A 168 7.23 -14.15 24.64
CA PHE A 168 7.96 -14.10 23.37
C PHE A 168 8.65 -12.75 23.16
N LEU A 169 7.95 -11.64 23.42
CA LEU A 169 8.50 -10.30 23.27
C LEU A 169 9.64 -10.04 24.28
N ARG A 170 9.46 -10.42 25.55
CA ARG A 170 10.39 -10.12 26.67
C ARG A 170 11.61 -11.03 26.76
N ALA A 171 11.54 -12.26 26.22
CA ALA A 171 12.56 -13.26 26.49
C ALA A 171 13.98 -12.83 26.04
N GLY A 172 14.97 -13.25 26.84
CA GLY A 172 16.40 -13.01 26.57
C GLY A 172 16.97 -11.82 27.33
N SER A 173 18.04 -11.27 26.78
CA SER A 173 18.70 -10.06 27.26
C SER A 173 19.23 -9.27 26.07
N VAL A 174 19.67 -8.03 26.30
CA VAL A 174 20.37 -7.19 25.30
C VAL A 174 21.52 -7.96 24.61
N SER A 175 22.30 -8.73 25.35
CA SER A 175 23.44 -9.48 24.82
C SER A 175 23.10 -10.86 24.22
N VAL A 176 21.97 -11.44 24.61
CA VAL A 176 21.53 -12.77 24.17
C VAL A 176 20.01 -12.72 23.96
N PRO A 177 19.54 -12.05 22.88
CA PRO A 177 18.12 -12.03 22.57
C PRO A 177 17.61 -13.44 22.22
N ARG A 178 16.32 -13.65 22.39
CA ARG A 178 15.60 -14.88 22.02
C ARG A 178 14.10 -14.60 22.00
N GLY A 179 13.28 -15.57 21.62
CA GLY A 179 11.82 -15.37 21.56
C GLY A 179 11.43 -14.73 20.22
N GLY A 180 10.47 -13.81 20.22
CA GLY A 180 9.95 -13.16 19.02
C GLY A 180 10.27 -11.67 18.98
N ILE A 181 10.06 -11.06 17.80
CA ILE A 181 10.14 -9.61 17.59
C ILE A 181 8.77 -8.93 17.83
N ALA A 182 7.70 -9.64 17.50
CA ALA A 182 6.32 -9.26 17.77
C ALA A 182 5.52 -10.52 18.10
N ALA A 183 4.48 -10.38 18.92
CA ALA A 183 3.62 -11.51 19.29
C ALA A 183 2.15 -11.10 19.42
N VAL A 184 1.27 -11.81 18.72
CA VAL A 184 -0.18 -11.69 18.85
C VAL A 184 -0.72 -12.90 19.62
N GLY A 185 -1.51 -12.61 20.64
CA GLY A 185 -2.24 -13.59 21.43
C GLY A 185 -3.69 -13.16 21.64
N THR A 186 -4.53 -14.11 22.05
CA THR A 186 -5.94 -13.84 22.35
C THR A 186 -6.13 -13.79 23.87
N ALA A 187 -6.77 -12.74 24.36
CA ALA A 187 -7.21 -12.62 25.74
C ALA A 187 -8.27 -13.69 26.07
N THR A 188 -8.51 -13.91 27.36
CA THR A 188 -9.50 -14.83 27.95
C THR A 188 -9.40 -16.31 27.57
N LEU A 189 -10.02 -17.16 28.40
CA LEU A 189 -10.11 -18.60 28.19
C LEU A 189 -11.34 -19.03 27.37
N SER A 190 -12.26 -18.11 27.09
CA SER A 190 -13.55 -18.38 26.46
C SER A 190 -13.56 -18.01 24.97
N THR A 191 -12.54 -18.45 24.23
CA THR A 191 -12.42 -18.17 22.79
C THR A 191 -13.09 -19.24 21.93
N HIS A 192 -13.27 -18.97 20.64
CA HIS A 192 -13.91 -19.87 19.68
C HIS A 192 -13.08 -19.96 18.41
N THR A 193 -13.00 -21.17 17.86
CA THR A 193 -12.11 -21.50 16.75
C THR A 193 -12.40 -20.70 15.48
N CYS A 194 -13.68 -20.50 15.12
CA CYS A 194 -14.07 -19.81 13.90
C CYS A 194 -13.57 -18.36 13.83
N PHE A 195 -13.76 -17.58 14.90
CA PHE A 195 -13.33 -16.17 14.94
C PHE A 195 -11.80 -16.05 15.04
N ASN A 196 -11.14 -16.93 15.81
CA ASN A 196 -9.67 -16.97 15.88
C ASN A 196 -9.07 -17.30 14.50
N ASN A 197 -9.66 -18.24 13.76
CA ASN A 197 -9.17 -18.61 12.43
C ASN A 197 -9.30 -17.46 11.42
N CYS A 198 -10.39 -16.67 11.48
CA CYS A 198 -10.54 -15.48 10.63
C CYS A 198 -9.45 -14.44 10.89
N VAL A 199 -9.17 -14.13 12.16
CA VAL A 199 -8.11 -13.17 12.50
C VAL A 199 -6.73 -13.73 12.14
N ASP A 200 -6.50 -15.03 12.34
CA ASP A 200 -5.24 -15.72 11.99
C ASP A 200 -4.97 -15.63 10.48
N GLY A 201 -5.89 -16.14 9.65
CA GLY A 201 -5.76 -16.11 8.19
C GLY A 201 -5.70 -14.68 7.65
N GLY A 202 -6.57 -13.80 8.10
CA GLY A 202 -6.63 -12.41 7.65
C GLY A 202 -5.39 -11.59 8.00
N THR A 203 -4.71 -11.92 9.11
CA THR A 203 -3.43 -11.26 9.45
C THR A 203 -2.33 -11.66 8.46
N TYR A 204 -2.22 -12.95 8.12
CA TYR A 204 -1.26 -13.41 7.10
C TYR A 204 -1.61 -12.89 5.71
N TYR A 205 -2.90 -12.83 5.36
CA TYR A 205 -3.37 -12.23 4.11
C TYR A 205 -2.94 -10.76 4.01
N GLY A 206 -3.13 -9.98 5.08
CA GLY A 206 -2.68 -8.59 5.14
C GLY A 206 -1.18 -8.41 4.88
N ILE A 207 -0.35 -9.28 5.48
CA ILE A 207 1.13 -9.20 5.30
C ILE A 207 1.53 -9.49 3.86
N PHE A 208 1.00 -10.58 3.28
CA PHE A 208 1.55 -11.14 2.05
C PHE A 208 0.75 -10.77 0.80
N ALA A 209 -0.59 -10.78 0.85
CA ALA A 209 -1.43 -10.49 -0.31
C ALA A 209 -1.71 -8.99 -0.46
N ASP A 210 -2.03 -8.29 0.64
CA ASP A 210 -2.31 -6.85 0.63
C ASP A 210 -1.05 -5.98 0.81
N HIS A 211 0.12 -6.61 1.02
CA HIS A 211 1.41 -5.93 1.20
C HIS A 211 1.43 -4.93 2.38
N ILE A 212 0.67 -5.19 3.44
CA ILE A 212 0.67 -4.40 4.68
C ILE A 212 1.82 -4.92 5.56
N TYR A 213 3.01 -4.39 5.34
CA TYR A 213 4.23 -4.91 5.95
C TYR A 213 4.45 -4.51 7.41
N ASN A 214 3.68 -3.59 7.97
CA ASN A 214 3.77 -3.31 9.41
C ASN A 214 2.83 -4.21 10.23
N MET A 215 3.30 -4.67 11.39
CA MET A 215 2.57 -5.68 12.18
C MET A 215 1.22 -5.14 12.72
N GLY A 216 1.14 -3.85 13.05
CA GLY A 216 -0.09 -3.23 13.53
C GLY A 216 -1.19 -3.26 12.47
N GLY A 217 -0.88 -2.84 11.25
CA GLY A 217 -1.77 -2.87 10.10
C GLY A 217 -2.17 -4.29 9.70
N ALA A 218 -1.23 -5.23 9.70
CA ALA A 218 -1.51 -6.64 9.44
C ALA A 218 -2.55 -7.22 10.41
N LEU A 219 -2.41 -6.96 11.73
CA LEU A 219 -3.39 -7.41 12.72
C LEU A 219 -4.76 -6.73 12.51
N THR A 220 -4.76 -5.44 12.19
CA THR A 220 -6.00 -4.70 11.87
C THR A 220 -6.70 -5.29 10.65
N ARG A 221 -5.97 -5.69 9.59
CA ARG A 221 -6.52 -6.41 8.44
C ARG A 221 -7.11 -7.77 8.84
N GLY A 222 -6.49 -8.47 9.80
CA GLY A 222 -7.07 -9.67 10.41
C GLY A 222 -8.41 -9.41 11.13
N LYS A 223 -8.54 -8.27 11.82
CA LYS A 223 -9.81 -7.86 12.46
C LYS A 223 -10.85 -7.40 11.43
N LEU A 224 -10.43 -6.74 10.36
CA LEU A 224 -11.31 -6.41 9.22
C LEU A 224 -11.84 -7.69 8.56
N ASN A 225 -10.99 -8.71 8.39
CA ASN A 225 -11.40 -10.01 7.88
C ASN A 225 -12.51 -10.64 8.73
N LEU A 226 -12.39 -10.56 10.07
CA LEU A 226 -13.42 -10.98 11.01
C LEU A 226 -14.73 -10.18 10.84
N TYR A 227 -14.64 -8.86 10.65
CA TYR A 227 -15.80 -7.99 10.45
C TYR A 227 -16.57 -8.35 9.17
N ILE A 228 -15.86 -8.49 8.05
CA ILE A 228 -16.44 -8.80 6.73
C ILE A 228 -17.09 -10.20 6.73
N ASN A 229 -16.44 -11.19 7.34
CA ASN A 229 -16.95 -12.57 7.34
C ASN A 229 -18.10 -12.82 8.34
N TYR A 230 -18.33 -11.90 9.28
CA TYR A 230 -19.42 -12.01 10.27
C TYR A 230 -20.21 -10.69 10.41
N PRO A 231 -20.84 -10.22 9.33
CA PRO A 231 -21.49 -8.90 9.31
C PRO A 231 -22.66 -8.80 10.29
N THR A 232 -23.32 -9.92 10.61
CA THR A 232 -24.39 -9.97 11.61
C THR A 232 -23.88 -9.91 13.06
N ASN A 233 -22.57 -9.89 13.26
CA ASN A 233 -21.89 -9.88 14.57
C ASN A 233 -22.50 -10.89 15.58
N PRO A 234 -22.46 -12.20 15.28
CA PRO A 234 -23.15 -13.20 16.07
C PRO A 234 -22.61 -13.22 17.51
N ASN A 235 -23.50 -13.10 18.50
CA ASN A 235 -23.17 -13.05 19.93
C ASN A 235 -22.16 -11.95 20.33
N ASN A 236 -22.11 -10.86 19.56
CA ASN A 236 -21.15 -9.78 19.70
C ASN A 236 -19.68 -10.21 19.51
N SER A 237 -19.45 -11.33 18.80
CA SER A 237 -18.10 -11.90 18.64
C SER A 237 -17.16 -11.03 17.81
N VAL A 238 -17.64 -10.25 16.84
CA VAL A 238 -16.76 -9.35 16.08
C VAL A 238 -16.11 -8.35 17.02
N TYR A 239 -16.90 -7.70 17.87
CA TYR A 239 -16.39 -6.77 18.87
C TYR A 239 -15.46 -7.47 19.88
N LYS A 240 -15.88 -8.63 20.41
CA LYS A 240 -15.10 -9.37 21.43
C LYS A 240 -13.71 -9.74 20.89
N PHE A 241 -13.64 -10.38 19.73
CA PHE A 241 -12.38 -10.86 19.18
C PHE A 241 -11.52 -9.72 18.59
N SER A 242 -12.12 -8.59 18.17
CA SER A 242 -11.34 -7.38 17.88
C SER A 242 -10.64 -6.82 19.12
N TYR A 243 -11.27 -6.89 20.30
CA TYR A 243 -10.63 -6.48 21.56
C TYR A 243 -9.61 -7.50 22.06
N TRP A 244 -9.95 -8.79 22.02
CA TRP A 244 -9.12 -9.82 22.66
C TRP A 244 -7.81 -10.12 21.93
N ASN A 245 -7.74 -9.88 20.62
CA ASN A 245 -6.53 -10.11 19.84
C ASN A 245 -5.62 -8.87 19.89
N ASN A 246 -4.52 -8.98 20.62
CA ASN A 246 -3.63 -7.85 20.94
C ASN A 246 -2.20 -8.11 20.46
N LEU A 247 -1.57 -7.07 19.91
CA LEU A 247 -0.17 -7.06 19.51
C LEU A 247 0.72 -6.67 20.70
N MET A 248 1.58 -7.59 21.12
CA MET A 248 2.76 -7.30 21.94
C MET A 248 3.93 -7.03 21.02
N GLY A 249 4.34 -5.77 20.90
CA GLY A 249 5.39 -5.34 19.97
C GLY A 249 5.15 -3.91 19.47
N ASP A 250 6.04 -3.48 18.60
CA ASP A 250 5.93 -2.21 17.88
C ASP A 250 4.90 -2.35 16.74
N PRO A 251 3.83 -1.52 16.70
CA PRO A 251 2.87 -1.58 15.61
C PRO A 251 3.40 -1.03 14.28
N GLY A 252 4.37 -0.11 14.32
CA GLY A 252 4.94 0.55 13.14
C GLY A 252 6.11 -0.20 12.51
N MET A 253 6.66 -1.20 13.21
CA MET A 253 7.77 -1.99 12.72
C MET A 253 7.43 -2.75 11.44
N GLU A 254 8.24 -2.55 10.42
CA GLU A 254 8.14 -3.21 9.12
C GLU A 254 8.71 -4.63 9.18
N LEU A 255 7.94 -5.59 8.66
CA LEU A 255 8.24 -7.02 8.70
C LEU A 255 9.03 -7.45 7.47
N TRP A 256 10.10 -8.23 7.68
CA TRP A 256 10.82 -8.83 6.57
C TRP A 256 9.98 -9.92 5.90
N THR A 257 9.77 -9.80 4.59
CA THR A 257 9.11 -10.82 3.75
C THR A 257 10.09 -11.51 2.79
N GLY A 258 11.35 -11.09 2.84
CA GLY A 258 12.48 -11.71 2.15
C GLY A 258 13.79 -11.49 2.91
N ILE A 259 14.88 -11.95 2.32
CA ILE A 259 16.22 -11.65 2.84
C ILE A 259 16.50 -10.15 2.60
N PRO A 260 16.86 -9.37 3.63
CA PRO A 260 17.20 -7.97 3.47
C PRO A 260 18.31 -7.77 2.44
N GLN A 261 18.12 -6.80 1.55
CA GLN A 261 19.06 -6.47 0.48
C GLN A 261 19.80 -5.17 0.78
N GLU A 262 20.99 -5.00 0.21
CA GLU A 262 21.69 -3.72 0.25
C GLU A 262 21.08 -2.77 -0.79
N MET A 263 20.94 -1.50 -0.40
CA MET A 263 20.66 -0.40 -1.32
C MET A 263 21.93 0.43 -1.54
N ASN A 264 22.00 1.10 -2.68
CA ASN A 264 23.02 2.07 -3.01
C ASN A 264 22.38 3.45 -2.99
N VAL A 265 22.80 4.29 -2.04
CA VAL A 265 22.31 5.67 -1.87
C VAL A 265 23.43 6.63 -2.25
N ILE A 266 23.15 7.51 -3.21
CA ILE A 266 24.11 8.46 -3.77
C ILE A 266 23.62 9.86 -3.46
N TYR A 267 24.48 10.66 -2.83
CA TYR A 267 24.25 12.06 -2.45
C TYR A 267 25.59 12.71 -2.14
N ASP A 268 25.65 14.04 -2.15
CA ASP A 268 26.86 14.78 -1.81
C ASP A 268 27.10 14.76 -0.29
N SER A 269 28.31 14.37 0.12
CA SER A 269 28.69 14.33 1.53
C SER A 269 29.12 15.68 2.11
N ASP A 270 29.41 16.66 1.24
CA ASP A 270 29.78 18.03 1.59
C ASP A 270 28.95 18.97 0.70
N VAL A 271 28.01 19.66 1.31
CA VAL A 271 27.04 20.52 0.67
C VAL A 271 27.38 21.97 1.03
N PRO A 272 27.58 22.87 0.06
CA PRO A 272 27.84 24.26 0.36
C PRO A 272 26.65 24.94 1.06
N LEU A 273 26.93 25.77 2.06
CA LEU A 273 25.94 26.65 2.68
C LEU A 273 25.24 27.50 1.60
N GLY A 274 23.91 27.53 1.63
CA GLY A 274 23.09 28.21 0.63
C GLY A 274 22.56 27.30 -0.48
N SER A 275 22.90 26.00 -0.46
CA SER A 275 22.22 25.00 -1.30
C SER A 275 20.76 24.90 -0.84
N ASN A 276 19.82 24.94 -1.79
CA ASN A 276 18.38 24.87 -1.52
C ASN A 276 17.87 23.43 -1.45
N LEU A 277 18.56 22.50 -2.10
CA LEU A 277 18.15 21.10 -2.24
C LEU A 277 19.33 20.16 -2.04
N LEU A 278 19.06 18.98 -1.50
CA LEU A 278 19.91 17.79 -1.59
C LEU A 278 19.26 16.80 -2.53
N GLU A 279 19.92 16.49 -3.65
CA GLU A 279 19.55 15.34 -4.48
C GLU A 279 19.98 14.04 -3.80
N VAL A 280 19.06 13.09 -3.68
CA VAL A 280 19.35 11.74 -3.21
C VAL A 280 18.85 10.76 -4.26
N VAL A 281 19.77 9.96 -4.80
CA VAL A 281 19.47 8.89 -5.76
C VAL A 281 19.56 7.55 -5.03
N VAL A 282 18.49 6.77 -5.09
CA VAL A 282 18.34 5.49 -4.40
C VAL A 282 18.17 4.38 -5.42
N GLN A 283 19.10 3.43 -5.41
CA GLN A 283 19.13 2.30 -6.33
C GLN A 283 19.39 1.00 -5.58
N ASN A 284 19.10 -0.14 -6.19
CA ASN A 284 19.65 -1.41 -5.70
C ASN A 284 21.11 -1.59 -6.14
N ILE A 285 21.78 -2.63 -5.65
CA ILE A 285 23.18 -2.94 -6.03
C ILE A 285 23.42 -3.20 -7.53
N SER A 286 22.36 -3.41 -8.32
CA SER A 286 22.44 -3.59 -9.78
C SER A 286 22.22 -2.27 -10.55
N GLY A 287 22.01 -1.16 -9.85
CA GLY A 287 21.76 0.16 -10.43
C GLY A 287 20.32 0.38 -10.92
N LEU A 288 19.37 -0.47 -10.51
CA LEU A 288 17.95 -0.21 -10.80
C LEU A 288 17.39 0.79 -9.79
N PRO A 289 16.61 1.78 -10.23
CA PRO A 289 16.00 2.77 -9.36
C PRO A 289 15.01 2.12 -8.38
N LEU A 290 15.00 2.60 -7.14
CA LEU A 290 14.05 2.18 -6.12
C LEU A 290 13.03 3.28 -5.90
N LYS A 291 11.83 3.10 -6.50
CA LYS A 291 10.67 3.95 -6.28
C LYS A 291 10.09 3.75 -4.88
N ASN A 292 9.58 4.82 -4.27
CA ASN A 292 8.97 4.80 -2.93
C ASN A 292 9.95 4.42 -1.81
N ALA A 293 11.25 4.67 -1.97
CA ALA A 293 12.18 4.69 -0.85
C ALA A 293 11.90 5.95 -0.02
N TRP A 294 11.74 5.80 1.29
CA TRP A 294 11.52 6.92 2.19
C TRP A 294 12.88 7.49 2.61
N VAL A 295 13.13 8.75 2.27
CA VAL A 295 14.36 9.49 2.58
C VAL A 295 14.04 10.59 3.58
N THR A 296 14.88 10.73 4.62
CA THR A 296 14.75 11.79 5.64
C THR A 296 16.11 12.42 5.93
N ALA A 297 16.22 13.74 5.81
CA ALA A 297 17.31 14.55 6.32
C ALA A 297 16.91 15.22 7.64
N LEU A 298 17.68 14.99 8.70
CA LEU A 298 17.40 15.47 10.05
C LEU A 298 18.63 16.14 10.67
N MET A 299 18.46 17.36 11.20
CA MET A 299 19.47 18.07 11.98
C MET A 299 18.89 18.52 13.31
N GLY A 300 19.61 18.23 14.40
CA GLY A 300 19.23 18.71 15.74
C GLY A 300 17.87 18.21 16.21
N ASP A 301 17.06 19.11 16.77
CA ASP A 301 15.66 18.88 17.21
C ASP A 301 14.73 19.51 16.16
N ASP A 302 14.73 18.94 14.94
CA ASP A 302 14.03 19.43 13.75
C ASP A 302 14.48 20.84 13.27
N GLU A 303 15.77 21.18 13.44
CA GLU A 303 16.33 22.40 12.82
C GLU A 303 16.37 22.28 11.29
N ILE A 304 16.63 21.06 10.81
CA ILE A 304 16.29 20.60 9.46
C ILE A 304 15.46 19.34 9.65
N PHE A 305 14.28 19.29 9.04
CA PHE A 305 13.47 18.08 8.96
C PHE A 305 12.78 18.02 7.60
N SER A 306 13.46 17.39 6.64
CA SER A 306 13.00 17.25 5.26
C SER A 306 12.85 15.78 4.93
N THR A 307 11.69 15.38 4.42
CA THR A 307 11.35 13.97 4.26
C THR A 307 10.40 13.74 3.09
N GLY A 308 10.54 12.62 2.40
CA GLY A 308 9.65 12.24 1.31
C GLY A 308 10.01 10.90 0.68
N PHE A 309 9.32 10.57 -0.41
CA PHE A 309 9.53 9.34 -1.16
C PHE A 309 10.23 9.60 -2.48
N THR A 310 11.11 8.69 -2.88
CA THR A 310 11.68 8.72 -4.22
C THR A 310 10.64 8.47 -5.30
N ASP A 311 10.82 9.12 -6.44
CA ASP A 311 10.00 8.97 -7.64
C ASP A 311 10.28 7.65 -8.40
N SER A 312 9.76 7.50 -9.62
CA SER A 312 9.98 6.30 -10.44
C SER A 312 11.42 6.07 -10.86
N GLU A 313 12.23 7.13 -10.91
CA GLU A 313 13.66 7.08 -11.22
C GLU A 313 14.53 6.92 -9.97
N GLY A 314 13.89 6.76 -8.80
CA GLY A 314 14.59 6.57 -7.53
C GLY A 314 15.22 7.85 -7.01
N ILE A 315 14.75 9.02 -7.44
CA ILE A 315 15.31 10.33 -7.08
C ILE A 315 14.35 11.05 -6.12
N ILE A 316 14.92 11.78 -5.17
CA ILE A 316 14.21 12.78 -4.37
C ILE A 316 15.11 14.00 -4.17
N TYR A 317 14.48 15.18 -4.14
CA TYR A 317 15.12 16.44 -3.74
C TYR A 317 14.61 16.85 -2.37
N LEU A 318 15.51 16.93 -1.38
CA LEU A 318 15.17 17.35 -0.03
C LEU A 318 15.50 18.82 0.16
N GLU A 319 14.52 19.62 0.56
CA GLU A 319 14.74 21.03 0.92
C GLU A 319 15.73 21.17 2.08
N LEU A 320 16.65 22.13 1.94
CA LEU A 320 17.67 22.46 2.93
C LEU A 320 17.52 23.90 3.43
N GLU A 321 17.78 24.09 4.72
CA GLU A 321 17.85 25.40 5.35
C GLU A 321 19.28 25.97 5.28
N GLU A 322 19.44 27.30 5.35
CA GLU A 322 20.75 27.99 5.36
C GLU A 322 21.49 27.83 6.72
N LEU A 323 21.71 26.58 7.15
CA LEU A 323 22.36 26.22 8.42
C LEU A 323 23.60 25.36 8.15
N THR A 324 24.70 25.66 8.86
CA THR A 324 25.93 24.85 8.77
C THR A 324 25.96 23.74 9.81
N GLY A 325 26.48 22.58 9.44
CA GLY A 325 26.78 21.47 10.36
C GLY A 325 26.40 20.11 9.78
N THR A 326 26.46 19.09 10.62
CA THR A 326 26.15 17.71 10.27
C THR A 326 24.64 17.49 10.20
N VAL A 327 24.16 16.91 9.10
CA VAL A 327 22.78 16.48 8.90
C VAL A 327 22.76 14.96 8.73
N ASP A 328 21.94 14.27 9.50
CA ASP A 328 21.75 12.82 9.40
C ASP A 328 20.82 12.52 8.20
N LEU A 329 21.19 11.55 7.37
CA LEU A 329 20.40 11.08 6.23
C LEU A 329 20.00 9.61 6.45
N THR A 330 18.70 9.36 6.55
CA THR A 330 18.14 8.01 6.69
C THR A 330 17.35 7.64 5.43
N VAL A 331 17.62 6.48 4.84
CA VAL A 331 16.82 5.92 3.73
C VAL A 331 16.30 4.54 4.10
N THR A 332 15.00 4.32 3.97
CA THR A 332 14.34 3.03 4.16
C THR A 332 13.57 2.61 2.92
N HIS A 333 13.50 1.31 2.66
CA HIS A 333 12.67 0.71 1.63
C HIS A 333 12.37 -0.74 2.04
N HIS A 334 11.16 -1.22 1.78
CA HIS A 334 10.76 -2.59 2.16
C HIS A 334 11.75 -3.64 1.66
N ASN A 335 12.14 -4.58 2.54
CA ASN A 335 13.17 -5.61 2.29
C ASN A 335 14.58 -5.09 1.97
N PHE A 336 14.91 -3.83 2.26
CA PHE A 336 16.28 -3.31 2.20
C PHE A 336 16.81 -2.91 3.58
N ILE A 337 18.10 -3.12 3.78
CA ILE A 337 18.83 -2.66 4.97
C ILE A 337 18.86 -1.13 4.92
N PRO A 338 18.39 -0.41 5.96
CA PRO A 338 18.35 1.05 5.92
C PRO A 338 19.74 1.65 5.73
N HIS A 339 19.82 2.67 4.89
CA HIS A 339 21.01 3.51 4.80
C HIS A 339 20.98 4.52 5.93
N LEU A 340 22.03 4.53 6.75
CA LEU A 340 22.25 5.49 7.83
C LEU A 340 23.54 6.24 7.51
N GLY A 341 23.39 7.43 6.92
CA GLY A 341 24.50 8.29 6.53
C GLY A 341 24.38 9.67 7.13
N SER A 342 25.30 10.54 6.74
CA SER A 342 25.23 11.97 7.02
C SER A 342 25.93 12.75 5.92
N PHE A 343 25.64 14.04 5.85
CA PHE A 343 26.38 15.01 5.05
C PHE A 343 26.68 16.25 5.91
N GLU A 344 27.64 17.05 5.48
CA GLU A 344 28.01 18.30 6.14
C GLU A 344 27.58 19.50 5.29
N ILE A 345 26.89 20.46 5.90
CA ILE A 345 26.66 21.76 5.27
C ILE A 345 27.80 22.71 5.69
N THR A 346 28.63 23.12 4.75
CA THR A 346 29.86 23.88 5.04
C THR A 346 29.98 25.19 4.28
N GLN A 347 30.66 26.16 4.90
CA GLN A 347 30.98 27.42 4.25
C GLN A 347 32.08 27.21 3.19
N SER A 348 31.75 27.48 1.93
CA SER A 348 32.69 27.41 0.80
C SER A 348 33.39 28.74 0.51
N ASP A 349 34.54 28.68 -0.19
CA ASP A 349 35.26 29.86 -0.67
C ASP A 349 34.47 30.58 -1.78
N PHE A 350 33.91 29.80 -2.73
CA PHE A 350 33.07 30.27 -3.81
C PHE A 350 31.85 29.36 -3.92
N PHE A 351 30.67 29.93 -3.82
CA PHE A 351 29.41 29.24 -4.07
C PHE A 351 28.36 30.27 -4.44
N ILE A 352 27.82 30.15 -5.65
CA ILE A 352 26.69 30.97 -6.11
C ILE A 352 25.48 30.06 -6.22
N ASN A 353 24.35 30.53 -5.71
CA ASN A 353 23.09 29.84 -5.89
C ASN A 353 21.97 30.83 -6.28
N VAL A 354 20.88 30.31 -6.85
CA VAL A 354 19.64 31.07 -7.05
C VAL A 354 19.03 31.32 -5.68
N GLU A 355 18.91 32.59 -5.29
CA GLU A 355 18.25 33.00 -4.03
C GLU A 355 16.74 33.15 -4.23
N GLU A 356 16.33 33.63 -5.40
CA GLU A 356 14.94 33.97 -5.71
C GLU A 356 14.74 33.99 -7.23
N THR A 357 13.57 33.58 -7.68
CA THR A 357 13.08 33.77 -9.05
C THR A 357 11.92 34.74 -9.08
N ILE A 358 11.84 35.55 -10.12
CA ILE A 358 10.80 36.55 -10.38
C ILE A 358 10.16 36.18 -11.71
N ILE A 359 8.83 36.00 -11.69
CA ILE A 359 8.04 35.73 -12.89
C ILE A 359 7.54 37.06 -13.43
N ASP A 360 7.83 37.35 -14.70
CA ASP A 360 7.28 38.49 -15.43
C ASP A 360 6.49 38.01 -16.67
N ASP A 361 5.22 38.39 -16.72
CA ASP A 361 4.23 38.02 -17.72
C ASP A 361 3.43 39.23 -18.22
N ASP A 362 4.02 40.44 -18.14
CA ASP A 362 3.35 41.73 -18.27
C ASP A 362 3.00 42.16 -19.73
N ASN A 363 3.34 41.34 -20.72
CA ASN A 363 3.19 41.61 -22.16
C ASN A 363 4.06 42.77 -22.68
N ILE A 364 5.14 43.11 -21.99
CA ILE A 364 6.23 43.96 -22.45
C ILE A 364 7.41 43.04 -22.83
N GLY A 365 8.27 43.48 -23.74
CA GLY A 365 9.43 42.68 -24.15
C GLY A 365 9.04 41.43 -24.96
N THR A 366 9.52 40.29 -24.50
CA THR A 366 9.29 38.93 -25.00
C THR A 366 8.24 38.17 -24.19
N SER A 367 7.86 38.66 -23.01
CA SER A 367 6.77 38.09 -22.22
C SER A 367 5.39 38.26 -22.88
N SER A 368 4.49 37.32 -22.60
CA SER A 368 3.07 37.44 -22.91
C SER A 368 2.24 36.58 -21.98
N GLY A 369 1.43 37.22 -21.14
CA GLY A 369 0.57 36.56 -20.18
C GLY A 369 -0.52 37.48 -19.66
N ASN A 370 -0.84 37.38 -18.38
CA ASN A 370 -1.93 38.12 -17.76
C ASN A 370 -1.50 39.12 -16.66
N ASP A 371 -0.20 39.39 -16.53
CA ASP A 371 0.43 40.36 -15.62
C ASP A 371 0.07 40.07 -14.15
N ASN A 372 0.17 38.79 -13.76
CA ASN A 372 -0.14 38.35 -12.39
C ASN A 372 1.07 37.79 -11.63
N GLY A 373 2.23 37.64 -12.27
CA GLY A 373 3.44 37.07 -11.68
C GLY A 373 3.34 35.58 -11.34
N LEU A 374 2.47 34.84 -12.04
CA LEU A 374 2.27 33.40 -11.91
C LEU A 374 2.32 32.77 -13.30
N ILE A 375 2.96 31.61 -13.41
CA ILE A 375 3.08 30.90 -14.68
C ILE A 375 1.74 30.25 -15.03
N ASN A 376 1.15 30.55 -16.18
CA ASN A 376 -0.06 29.90 -16.68
C ASN A 376 0.15 29.15 -18.01
N PRO A 377 -0.68 28.13 -18.32
CA PRO A 377 -0.66 27.48 -19.62
C PRO A 377 -0.83 28.48 -20.76
N GLY A 378 0.02 28.36 -21.78
CA GLY A 378 -0.02 29.22 -22.97
C GLY A 378 0.75 30.54 -22.86
N GLU A 379 1.34 30.84 -21.70
CA GLU A 379 2.10 32.08 -21.50
C GLU A 379 3.55 31.96 -21.98
N SER A 380 4.12 33.11 -22.30
CA SER A 380 5.56 33.34 -22.44
C SER A 380 6.03 34.13 -21.22
N ILE A 381 7.05 33.60 -20.53
CA ILE A 381 7.55 34.11 -19.25
C ILE A 381 8.96 34.66 -19.44
N GLU A 382 9.16 35.90 -18.98
CA GLU A 382 10.47 36.49 -18.67
C GLU A 382 10.79 36.13 -17.20
N LEU A 383 11.81 35.30 -17.00
CA LEU A 383 12.22 34.76 -15.71
C LEU A 383 13.47 35.49 -15.21
N GLY A 384 13.26 36.43 -14.28
CA GLY A 384 14.36 37.03 -13.55
C GLY A 384 14.90 36.09 -12.47
N ALA A 385 16.18 35.76 -12.50
CA ALA A 385 16.82 35.00 -11.42
C ALA A 385 17.76 35.89 -10.60
N ARG A 386 17.57 35.96 -9.28
CA ARG A 386 18.50 36.62 -8.37
C ARG A 386 19.53 35.60 -7.90
N LEU A 387 20.80 35.81 -8.25
CA LEU A 387 21.91 34.99 -7.78
C LEU A 387 22.55 35.60 -6.54
N LYS A 388 22.86 34.77 -5.55
CA LYS A 388 23.57 35.16 -4.33
C LYS A 388 24.89 34.43 -4.19
N ASN A 389 25.92 35.18 -3.80
CA ASN A 389 27.20 34.61 -3.44
C ASN A 389 27.22 34.23 -1.96
N TYR A 390 27.00 32.95 -1.70
CA TYR A 390 27.11 32.35 -0.39
C TYR A 390 28.56 32.04 0.00
N GLY A 391 29.51 32.11 -0.95
CA GLY A 391 30.93 31.97 -0.70
C GLY A 391 31.53 33.12 0.10
N THR A 392 32.78 32.94 0.55
CA THR A 392 33.51 33.95 1.33
C THR A 392 34.37 34.89 0.47
N ASN A 393 34.57 34.56 -0.82
CA ASN A 393 35.35 35.34 -1.77
C ASN A 393 34.46 35.97 -2.85
N LEU A 394 35.00 36.98 -3.53
CA LEU A 394 34.38 37.61 -4.70
C LEU A 394 34.37 36.64 -5.89
N SER A 395 33.18 36.30 -6.41
CA SER A 395 33.05 35.60 -7.69
C SER A 395 33.02 36.63 -8.81
N THR A 396 33.86 36.47 -9.83
CA THR A 396 34.02 37.44 -10.92
C THR A 396 33.44 36.92 -12.21
N SER A 397 32.88 37.78 -13.07
CA SER A 397 32.35 37.40 -14.39
C SER A 397 31.41 36.17 -14.32
N VAL A 398 30.44 36.24 -13.40
CA VAL A 398 29.43 35.21 -13.19
C VAL A 398 28.46 35.20 -14.38
N ASN A 399 28.16 33.99 -14.88
CA ASN A 399 27.20 33.72 -15.95
C ASN A 399 26.33 32.53 -15.55
N ALA A 400 25.06 32.51 -15.94
CA ALA A 400 24.18 31.37 -15.73
C ALA A 400 23.53 30.91 -17.03
N VAL A 401 23.35 29.60 -17.19
CA VAL A 401 22.65 28.98 -18.32
C VAL A 401 21.48 28.16 -17.80
N LEU A 402 20.27 28.42 -18.30
CA LEU A 402 19.04 27.73 -17.96
C LEU A 402 18.82 26.52 -18.86
N SER A 403 18.36 25.42 -18.28
CA SER A 403 17.97 24.22 -19.01
C SER A 403 16.83 23.49 -18.32
N SER A 404 16.13 22.62 -19.05
CA SER A 404 15.07 21.77 -18.51
C SER A 404 14.87 20.55 -19.40
N ASP A 405 14.56 19.41 -18.78
CA ASP A 405 14.10 18.19 -19.47
C ASP A 405 12.56 18.13 -19.56
N CYS A 406 11.87 19.21 -19.19
CA CYS A 406 10.42 19.30 -19.23
C CYS A 406 9.90 19.46 -20.67
N ASP A 407 9.15 18.47 -21.14
CA ASP A 407 8.65 18.43 -22.53
C ASP A 407 7.56 19.47 -22.85
N PHE A 408 6.95 20.10 -21.84
CA PHE A 408 5.84 21.03 -22.01
C PHE A 408 6.23 22.52 -21.88
N ILE A 409 7.53 22.81 -21.82
CA ILE A 409 8.06 24.16 -21.97
C ILE A 409 9.03 24.24 -23.16
N THR A 410 9.14 25.43 -23.74
CA THR A 410 10.17 25.73 -24.75
C THR A 410 10.97 26.95 -24.31
N ILE A 411 12.25 26.73 -23.98
CA ILE A 411 13.19 27.80 -23.64
C ILE A 411 13.62 28.53 -24.92
N THR A 412 13.52 29.86 -24.92
CA THR A 412 13.85 30.74 -26.05
C THR A 412 15.03 31.67 -25.78
N ASP A 413 15.29 31.99 -24.52
CA ASP A 413 16.53 32.59 -24.05
C ASP A 413 17.03 31.83 -22.82
N ASP A 414 18.28 31.40 -22.85
CA ASP A 414 18.86 30.46 -21.91
C ASP A 414 20.09 30.99 -21.18
N THR A 415 20.60 32.20 -21.45
CA THR A 415 21.92 32.60 -20.97
C THR A 415 21.99 34.04 -20.46
N GLU A 416 22.40 34.20 -19.20
CA GLU A 416 22.46 35.50 -18.52
C GLU A 416 23.81 35.85 -17.88
N GLU A 417 24.24 37.11 -18.03
CA GLU A 417 25.48 37.66 -17.44
C GLU A 417 25.22 38.48 -16.16
N TYR A 418 25.87 38.11 -15.05
CA TYR A 418 25.69 38.76 -13.74
C TYR A 418 26.87 39.63 -13.31
N GLY A 419 28.00 39.54 -14.02
CA GLY A 419 29.22 40.28 -13.68
C GLY A 419 29.86 39.81 -12.37
N ASP A 420 30.37 40.75 -11.56
CA ASP A 420 31.08 40.42 -10.32
C ASP A 420 30.12 40.43 -9.11
N ILE A 421 30.03 39.33 -8.36
CA ILE A 421 29.16 39.19 -7.18
C ILE A 421 30.03 39.06 -5.91
N PRO A 422 30.14 40.11 -5.07
CA PRO A 422 30.88 40.02 -3.81
C PRO A 422 30.27 39.03 -2.84
N ALA A 423 31.11 38.46 -1.96
CA ALA A 423 30.68 37.56 -0.89
C ALA A 423 29.53 38.14 -0.05
N GLY A 424 28.47 37.35 0.13
CA GLY A 424 27.26 37.71 0.87
C GLY A 424 26.29 38.65 0.16
N ASN A 425 26.59 39.09 -1.07
CA ASN A 425 25.69 39.93 -1.86
C ASN A 425 24.90 39.09 -2.87
N SER A 426 23.76 39.66 -3.29
CA SER A 426 22.92 39.14 -4.36
C SER A 426 22.84 40.13 -5.51
N VAL A 427 22.76 39.62 -6.74
CA VAL A 427 22.66 40.37 -7.98
C VAL A 427 21.57 39.73 -8.83
N ILE A 428 20.80 40.57 -9.53
CA ILE A 428 19.89 40.15 -10.60
C ILE A 428 20.50 40.66 -11.91
N SER A 429 20.37 39.89 -13.00
CA SER A 429 20.79 40.34 -14.34
C SER A 429 19.98 41.58 -14.76
N ASP A 430 20.52 42.36 -15.68
CA ASP A 430 19.78 43.44 -16.35
C ASP A 430 18.90 42.88 -17.50
N ASP A 431 19.10 41.62 -17.90
CA ASP A 431 18.30 40.81 -18.85
C ASP A 431 17.64 39.62 -18.10
N ASP A 432 16.84 38.81 -18.78
CA ASP A 432 16.04 37.71 -18.23
C ASP A 432 16.10 36.43 -19.08
N PHE A 433 15.75 35.30 -18.47
CA PHE A 433 15.60 34.05 -19.20
C PHE A 433 14.18 33.94 -19.77
N ASP A 434 14.03 33.43 -20.98
CA ASP A 434 12.71 33.33 -21.62
C ASP A 434 12.31 31.88 -21.87
N PHE A 435 11.08 31.55 -21.51
CA PHE A 435 10.45 30.29 -21.95
C PHE A 435 8.95 30.45 -22.18
N SER A 436 8.38 29.54 -22.97
CA SER A 436 6.92 29.43 -23.18
C SER A 436 6.38 28.13 -22.61
N VAL A 437 5.13 28.15 -22.16
CA VAL A 437 4.42 26.99 -21.58
C VAL A 437 3.34 26.52 -22.53
N ASP A 438 3.24 25.21 -22.75
CA ASP A 438 2.19 24.64 -23.59
C ASP A 438 0.77 24.96 -23.07
N ASN A 439 -0.19 25.11 -23.98
CA ASN A 439 -1.56 25.52 -23.64
C ASN A 439 -2.35 24.46 -22.85
N ASN A 440 -1.97 23.19 -22.96
CA ASN A 440 -2.71 22.05 -22.37
C ASN A 440 -2.11 21.56 -21.05
N VAL A 441 -1.14 22.29 -20.49
CA VAL A 441 -0.55 21.95 -19.19
C VAL A 441 -1.58 22.09 -18.09
N LEU A 442 -1.62 21.11 -17.18
CA LEU A 442 -2.56 21.11 -16.07
C LEU A 442 -2.06 22.00 -14.93
N GLY A 443 -2.99 22.66 -14.23
CA GLY A 443 -2.66 23.35 -12.99
C GLY A 443 -2.05 22.40 -11.95
N GLY A 444 -0.98 22.85 -11.31
CA GLY A 444 -0.19 22.06 -10.36
C GLY A 444 0.93 21.22 -10.99
N SER A 445 1.10 21.24 -12.32
CA SER A 445 2.29 20.69 -12.95
C SER A 445 3.54 21.48 -12.54
N GLU A 446 4.63 20.77 -12.29
CA GLU A 446 5.91 21.33 -11.86
C GLU A 446 6.89 21.39 -13.03
N ILE A 447 7.59 22.52 -13.17
CA ILE A 447 8.64 22.76 -14.16
C ILE A 447 10.00 22.66 -13.43
N PRO A 448 10.74 21.56 -13.60
CA PRO A 448 12.11 21.46 -13.10
C PRO A 448 13.05 22.27 -14.01
N LEU A 449 13.74 23.24 -13.44
CA LEU A 449 14.72 24.09 -14.11
C LEU A 449 16.11 23.86 -13.53
N ASP A 450 17.10 23.65 -14.39
CA ASP A 450 18.51 23.53 -14.04
C ASP A 450 19.28 24.78 -14.48
N PHE A 451 19.84 25.51 -13.51
CA PHE A 451 20.74 26.64 -13.70
C PHE A 451 22.19 26.18 -13.59
N THR A 452 22.92 26.18 -14.70
CA THR A 452 24.38 26.00 -14.71
C THR A 452 25.06 27.36 -14.55
N ILE A 453 25.56 27.65 -13.35
CA ILE A 453 26.20 28.90 -12.99
C ILE A 453 27.72 28.74 -13.05
N THR A 454 28.43 29.65 -13.70
CA THR A 454 29.89 29.64 -13.84
C THR A 454 30.50 30.98 -13.46
N ASP A 455 31.79 31.00 -13.13
CA ASP A 455 32.56 32.22 -12.90
C ASP A 455 33.84 32.30 -13.75
N GLY A 456 34.47 33.48 -13.78
CA GLY A 456 35.72 33.75 -14.47
C GLY A 456 36.96 33.03 -13.89
N ASN A 457 36.83 32.36 -12.74
CA ASN A 457 37.88 31.50 -12.18
C ASN A 457 37.74 30.03 -12.64
N GLY A 458 36.68 29.71 -13.38
CA GLY A 458 36.37 28.36 -13.85
C GLY A 458 35.64 27.49 -12.83
N ASN A 459 35.00 28.09 -11.82
CA ASN A 459 34.07 27.38 -10.96
C ASN A 459 32.74 27.18 -11.70
N GLU A 460 32.05 26.07 -11.40
CA GLU A 460 30.74 25.72 -11.95
C GLU A 460 29.87 25.15 -10.84
N TRP A 461 28.61 25.58 -10.78
CA TRP A 461 27.60 25.15 -9.84
C TRP A 461 26.32 24.86 -10.60
N ILE A 462 25.67 23.74 -10.30
CA ILE A 462 24.36 23.40 -10.86
C ILE A 462 23.33 23.60 -9.76
N ASN A 463 22.29 24.37 -10.05
CA ASN A 463 21.18 24.60 -9.16
C ASN A 463 19.88 24.14 -9.81
N LYS A 464 19.00 23.53 -9.01
CA LYS A 464 17.66 23.13 -9.44
C LYS A 464 16.60 24.00 -8.78
N VAL A 465 15.67 24.50 -9.58
CA VAL A 465 14.50 25.27 -9.15
C VAL A 465 13.25 24.59 -9.70
N PHE A 466 12.23 24.45 -8.85
CA PHE A 466 10.93 23.91 -9.24
C PHE A 466 9.92 25.06 -9.28
N LEU A 467 9.32 25.31 -10.45
CA LEU A 467 8.27 26.31 -10.63
C LEU A 467 6.92 25.63 -10.87
N ASN A 468 5.85 26.18 -10.32
CA ASN A 468 4.52 25.59 -10.44
C ASN A 468 3.68 26.30 -11.50
N VAL A 469 3.07 25.53 -12.39
CA VAL A 469 2.09 26.02 -13.34
C VAL A 469 0.76 26.24 -12.63
N ASN A 470 0.31 27.49 -12.62
CA ASN A 470 -1.00 27.89 -12.15
C ASN A 470 -1.99 27.70 -13.29
N GLY A 471 -3.11 27.02 -13.03
CA GLY A 471 -4.05 26.72 -14.10
C GLY A 471 -5.23 25.92 -13.59
N PRO A 472 -6.23 25.67 -14.44
CA PRO A 472 -7.31 24.75 -14.11
C PRO A 472 -6.78 23.31 -14.07
N ASN A 473 -7.35 22.51 -13.18
CA ASN A 473 -7.14 21.07 -13.13
C ASN A 473 -8.45 20.44 -12.70
N ILE A 474 -9.18 19.89 -13.67
CA ILE A 474 -10.53 19.38 -13.52
C ILE A 474 -10.47 17.86 -13.43
N ILE A 475 -11.04 17.33 -12.36
CA ILE A 475 -11.21 15.90 -12.12
C ILE A 475 -12.70 15.57 -11.99
N GLU A 476 -13.05 14.29 -12.20
CA GLU A 476 -14.33 13.77 -11.74
C GLU A 476 -14.32 13.69 -10.21
N ASN A 477 -15.40 14.16 -9.58
CA ASN A 477 -15.56 14.11 -8.13
C ASN A 477 -16.71 13.18 -7.72
N ASN A 478 -17.80 13.16 -8.48
CA ASN A 478 -18.93 12.27 -8.22
C ASN A 478 -19.83 12.18 -9.46
N HIS A 479 -20.81 11.26 -9.43
CA HIS A 479 -21.86 11.17 -10.44
C HIS A 479 -23.23 10.86 -9.83
N ILE A 480 -24.29 11.12 -10.60
CA ILE A 480 -25.69 10.87 -10.25
C ILE A 480 -26.35 10.20 -11.46
N ILE A 481 -27.07 9.11 -11.19
CA ILE A 481 -27.91 8.43 -12.17
C ILE A 481 -29.34 8.96 -12.01
N TYR A 482 -29.91 9.45 -13.11
CA TYR A 482 -31.33 9.77 -13.22
C TYR A 482 -32.03 8.70 -14.06
N ASP A 483 -32.97 8.04 -13.43
CA ASP A 483 -33.83 7.01 -14.01
C ASP A 483 -35.30 7.30 -13.64
N ASP A 484 -36.21 6.42 -14.05
CA ASP A 484 -37.64 6.54 -13.76
C ASP A 484 -38.05 5.88 -12.42
N ASN A 485 -37.11 5.33 -11.63
CA ASN A 485 -37.42 4.43 -10.51
C ASN A 485 -36.61 4.64 -9.22
N ASN A 486 -35.33 4.26 -9.16
CA ASN A 486 -34.53 4.07 -7.94
C ASN A 486 -33.18 4.82 -7.91
N SER A 487 -32.83 5.57 -8.95
CA SER A 487 -31.54 6.25 -9.16
C SER A 487 -30.36 5.28 -9.22
N ILE A 488 -30.61 4.06 -9.68
CA ILE A 488 -29.61 3.01 -9.92
C ILE A 488 -29.61 2.72 -11.42
N PHE A 489 -28.45 2.43 -11.98
CA PHE A 489 -28.36 2.02 -13.37
C PHE A 489 -28.62 0.52 -13.47
N ASP A 490 -29.88 0.10 -13.61
CA ASP A 490 -30.21 -1.33 -13.62
C ASP A 490 -29.92 -2.00 -15.00
N PRO A 491 -29.73 -3.34 -15.05
CA PRO A 491 -29.57 -4.08 -16.30
C PRO A 491 -30.71 -3.86 -17.31
N GLY A 492 -30.36 -3.50 -18.54
CA GLY A 492 -31.30 -3.28 -19.65
C GLY A 492 -31.91 -1.86 -19.70
N GLU A 493 -31.64 -1.03 -18.70
CA GLU A 493 -32.21 0.30 -18.60
C GLU A 493 -31.49 1.33 -19.46
N THR A 494 -32.19 2.43 -19.76
CA THR A 494 -31.61 3.63 -20.34
C THR A 494 -31.72 4.73 -19.31
N VAL A 495 -30.60 5.39 -18.99
CA VAL A 495 -30.50 6.37 -17.91
C VAL A 495 -29.80 7.65 -18.39
N GLU A 496 -30.10 8.74 -17.71
CA GLU A 496 -29.36 10.00 -17.82
C GLU A 496 -28.26 10.02 -16.75
N LEU A 497 -27.00 10.15 -17.17
CA LEU A 497 -25.85 10.27 -16.29
C LEU A 497 -25.45 11.74 -16.15
N VAL A 498 -25.47 12.23 -14.91
CA VAL A 498 -24.96 13.54 -14.53
C VAL A 498 -23.66 13.35 -13.77
N VAL A 499 -22.57 13.87 -14.33
CA VAL A 499 -21.26 13.88 -13.67
C VAL A 499 -21.07 15.21 -12.96
N ILE A 500 -20.37 15.19 -11.83
CA ILE A 500 -19.95 16.35 -11.06
C ILE A 500 -18.42 16.44 -11.19
N LEU A 501 -17.98 17.51 -11.85
CA LEU A 501 -16.58 17.84 -11.99
C LEU A 501 -16.14 18.81 -10.90
N GLU A 502 -14.91 18.67 -10.43
CA GLU A 502 -14.27 19.57 -9.47
C GLU A 502 -13.00 20.17 -10.05
N ASN A 503 -12.80 21.47 -9.85
CA ASN A 503 -11.55 22.14 -10.18
C ASN A 503 -10.62 22.18 -8.97
N ILE A 504 -9.66 21.26 -8.94
CA ILE A 504 -8.58 21.22 -7.95
C ILE A 504 -7.41 22.15 -8.31
N GLY A 505 -7.48 22.81 -9.48
CA GLY A 505 -6.50 23.80 -9.93
C GLY A 505 -6.70 25.19 -9.32
N SER A 506 -5.75 26.08 -9.58
CA SER A 506 -5.71 27.44 -9.03
C SER A 506 -6.44 28.49 -9.85
N GLN A 507 -6.91 28.16 -11.07
CA GLN A 507 -7.61 29.10 -11.94
C GLN A 507 -9.00 28.65 -12.37
N THR A 508 -9.87 29.62 -12.62
CA THR A 508 -11.21 29.39 -13.18
C THR A 508 -11.10 28.99 -14.64
N VAL A 509 -11.91 28.03 -15.08
CA VAL A 509 -12.02 27.65 -16.49
C VAL A 509 -13.46 27.77 -16.96
N ASP A 510 -13.63 28.38 -18.13
CA ASP A 510 -14.93 28.62 -18.76
C ASP A 510 -15.22 27.59 -19.85
N ASN A 511 -16.51 27.42 -20.14
CA ASN A 511 -17.04 26.61 -21.24
C ASN A 511 -16.51 25.17 -21.25
N ILE A 512 -16.42 24.55 -20.07
CA ILE A 512 -16.04 23.14 -19.96
C ILE A 512 -17.13 22.28 -20.57
N SER A 513 -16.68 21.34 -21.40
CA SER A 513 -17.43 20.21 -21.91
C SER A 513 -16.65 18.93 -21.66
N ALA A 514 -17.31 17.78 -21.72
CA ALA A 514 -16.64 16.51 -21.63
C ALA A 514 -17.23 15.48 -22.58
N ILE A 515 -16.40 14.52 -22.97
CA ILE A 515 -16.80 13.32 -23.71
C ILE A 515 -16.49 12.09 -22.86
N ILE A 516 -17.47 11.22 -22.68
CA ILE A 516 -17.26 9.94 -21.99
C ILE A 516 -17.02 8.81 -22.97
N SER A 517 -16.25 7.81 -22.53
CA SER A 517 -16.05 6.58 -23.28
C SER A 517 -15.99 5.38 -22.34
N CYS A 518 -16.43 4.23 -22.84
CA CYS A 518 -16.40 2.96 -22.15
C CYS A 518 -15.96 1.87 -23.14
N THR A 519 -15.13 0.94 -22.68
CA THR A 519 -14.69 -0.22 -23.48
C THR A 519 -15.52 -1.47 -23.23
N ASN A 520 -16.50 -1.42 -22.32
CA ASN A 520 -17.38 -2.54 -22.04
C ASN A 520 -18.48 -2.62 -23.10
N ASP A 521 -18.52 -3.73 -23.84
CA ASP A 521 -19.50 -3.98 -24.91
C ASP A 521 -20.95 -4.10 -24.41
N ASP A 522 -21.17 -4.30 -23.11
CA ASP A 522 -22.50 -4.31 -22.48
C ASP A 522 -23.04 -2.91 -22.18
N ILE A 523 -22.27 -1.85 -22.41
CA ILE A 523 -22.72 -0.46 -22.31
C ILE A 523 -22.81 0.16 -23.71
N SER A 524 -23.97 0.70 -24.03
CA SER A 524 -24.19 1.58 -25.18
C SER A 524 -24.27 3.03 -24.72
N ILE A 525 -23.47 3.90 -25.32
CA ILE A 525 -23.51 5.35 -25.09
C ILE A 525 -24.29 5.98 -26.25
N PHE A 526 -25.47 6.55 -25.96
CA PHE A 526 -26.32 7.23 -26.94
C PHE A 526 -26.01 8.72 -27.05
N ASP A 527 -25.66 9.34 -25.93
CA ASP A 527 -25.10 10.68 -25.87
C ASP A 527 -23.82 10.66 -25.02
N ASP A 528 -22.69 10.88 -25.67
CA ASP A 528 -21.37 10.87 -25.06
C ASP A 528 -20.88 12.27 -24.66
N TYR A 529 -21.64 13.33 -24.99
CA TYR A 529 -21.24 14.72 -24.77
C TYR A 529 -21.99 15.34 -23.59
N GLY A 530 -21.30 16.17 -22.81
CA GLY A 530 -21.92 16.92 -21.73
C GLY A 530 -21.28 18.30 -21.53
N TYR A 531 -22.09 19.30 -21.19
CA TYR A 531 -21.65 20.67 -20.96
C TYR A 531 -21.79 21.09 -19.49
N PHE A 532 -20.71 21.66 -18.94
CA PHE A 532 -20.58 22.00 -17.51
C PHE A 532 -20.46 23.51 -17.27
N GLY A 533 -20.19 24.30 -18.31
CA GLY A 533 -20.05 25.75 -18.18
C GLY A 533 -18.76 26.17 -17.47
N THR A 534 -18.86 27.11 -16.53
CA THR A 534 -17.71 27.68 -15.81
C THR A 534 -17.48 26.96 -14.49
N ILE A 535 -16.24 26.52 -14.25
CA ILE A 535 -15.81 25.93 -12.99
C ILE A 535 -14.72 26.81 -12.36
N VAL A 536 -15.09 27.53 -11.30
CA VAL A 536 -14.13 28.35 -10.53
C VAL A 536 -13.15 27.46 -9.76
N SER A 537 -11.98 27.97 -9.39
CA SER A 537 -11.02 27.25 -8.55
C SER A 537 -11.66 26.82 -7.21
N GLY A 538 -11.46 25.55 -6.84
CA GLY A 538 -12.12 24.91 -5.69
C GLY A 538 -13.64 24.76 -5.83
N GLY A 539 -14.18 25.03 -7.02
CA GLY A 539 -15.59 24.91 -7.33
C GLY A 539 -15.94 23.61 -8.03
N GLN A 540 -17.24 23.35 -8.12
CA GLN A 540 -17.80 22.18 -8.79
C GLN A 540 -18.88 22.61 -9.80
N ALA A 541 -19.04 21.83 -10.86
CA ALA A 541 -20.14 21.96 -11.81
C ALA A 541 -20.62 20.58 -12.27
N ASN A 542 -21.84 20.53 -12.80
CA ASN A 542 -22.42 19.31 -13.35
C ASN A 542 -23.06 19.60 -14.71
N ASN A 543 -23.32 18.54 -15.47
CA ASN A 543 -23.96 18.59 -16.77
C ASN A 543 -25.46 18.27 -16.73
N ILE A 544 -26.20 18.64 -15.68
CA ILE A 544 -27.63 18.30 -15.57
C ILE A 544 -28.49 18.88 -16.70
N ASP A 545 -28.07 20.01 -17.28
CA ASP A 545 -28.76 20.64 -18.41
C ASP A 545 -28.42 19.98 -19.77
N ASP A 546 -27.42 19.08 -19.80
CA ASP A 546 -26.89 18.37 -20.97
C ASP A 546 -26.26 17.03 -20.52
N SER A 547 -27.10 16.14 -20.00
CA SER A 547 -26.68 14.87 -19.39
C SER A 547 -26.27 13.84 -20.44
N PHE A 548 -25.33 12.96 -20.10
CA PHE A 548 -25.02 11.82 -20.94
C PHE A 548 -26.18 10.83 -20.96
N GLU A 549 -26.39 10.12 -22.07
CA GLU A 549 -27.43 9.09 -22.19
C GLU A 549 -26.77 7.72 -22.39
N LEU A 550 -27.01 6.81 -21.44
CA LEU A 550 -26.42 5.48 -21.39
C LEU A 550 -27.50 4.40 -21.43
N GLN A 551 -27.19 3.25 -22.01
CA GLN A 551 -27.98 2.05 -21.87
C GLN A 551 -27.10 0.85 -21.53
N SER A 552 -27.53 0.07 -20.55
CA SER A 552 -26.90 -1.20 -20.21
C SER A 552 -27.58 -2.35 -20.97
N SER A 553 -26.81 -3.39 -21.24
CA SER A 553 -27.32 -4.68 -21.71
C SER A 553 -28.24 -5.29 -20.65
N SER A 554 -29.33 -5.93 -21.05
CA SER A 554 -30.16 -6.70 -20.10
C SER A 554 -29.46 -7.97 -19.61
N GLN A 555 -28.23 -8.23 -20.06
CA GLN A 555 -27.44 -9.42 -19.73
C GLN A 555 -26.21 -9.10 -18.88
N ILE A 556 -25.97 -7.80 -18.61
CA ILE A 556 -24.96 -7.40 -17.63
C ILE A 556 -25.38 -7.88 -16.24
N LEU A 557 -24.42 -8.36 -15.45
CA LEU A 557 -24.72 -8.84 -14.12
C LEU A 557 -24.91 -7.67 -13.15
N PRO A 558 -25.93 -7.70 -12.27
CA PRO A 558 -26.03 -6.73 -11.17
C PRO A 558 -24.75 -6.66 -10.33
N GLY A 559 -24.40 -5.47 -9.85
CA GLY A 559 -23.15 -5.19 -9.14
C GLY A 559 -21.90 -5.07 -10.03
N SER A 560 -22.05 -5.12 -11.36
CA SER A 560 -20.92 -4.95 -12.28
C SER A 560 -20.31 -3.55 -12.15
N GLN A 561 -19.01 -3.47 -11.84
CA GLN A 561 -18.26 -2.23 -11.74
C GLN A 561 -17.66 -1.85 -13.11
N ILE A 562 -18.27 -0.90 -13.80
CA ILE A 562 -17.89 -0.53 -15.16
C ILE A 562 -17.00 0.71 -15.16
N PRO A 563 -15.73 0.60 -15.61
CA PRO A 563 -14.85 1.75 -15.74
C PRO A 563 -15.22 2.60 -16.96
N PHE A 564 -15.31 3.90 -16.75
CA PHE A 564 -15.46 4.93 -17.77
C PHE A 564 -14.24 5.85 -17.76
N GLN A 565 -13.87 6.33 -18.94
CA GLN A 565 -12.95 7.45 -19.09
C GLN A 565 -13.74 8.68 -19.51
N ILE A 566 -13.46 9.82 -18.87
CA ILE A 566 -13.98 11.13 -19.24
C ILE A 566 -12.85 12.01 -19.73
N GLN A 567 -12.97 12.53 -20.95
CA GLN A 567 -12.10 13.54 -21.54
C GLN A 567 -12.76 14.91 -21.37
N ILE A 568 -12.14 15.79 -20.59
CA ILE A 568 -12.69 17.10 -20.22
C ILE A 568 -11.92 18.16 -21.02
N SER A 569 -12.61 19.05 -21.71
CA SER A 569 -11.95 20.05 -22.56
C SER A 569 -12.75 21.34 -22.76
N ASN A 570 -12.09 22.36 -23.32
CA ASN A 570 -12.75 23.55 -23.86
C ASN A 570 -12.10 24.04 -25.16
N ASP A 571 -12.78 24.97 -25.84
CA ASP A 571 -12.32 25.57 -27.10
C ASP A 571 -11.03 26.42 -26.94
N SER A 572 -10.65 26.77 -25.71
CA SER A 572 -9.43 27.52 -25.41
C SER A 572 -8.18 26.63 -25.32
N GLY A 573 -8.32 25.30 -25.45
CA GLY A 573 -7.21 24.36 -25.47
C GLY A 573 -6.96 23.62 -24.15
N TYR A 574 -7.81 23.81 -23.14
CA TYR A 574 -7.78 22.99 -21.93
C TYR A 574 -8.15 21.54 -22.26
N GLU A 575 -7.39 20.58 -21.73
CA GLU A 575 -7.68 19.15 -21.86
C GLU A 575 -7.20 18.39 -20.62
N SER A 576 -8.07 17.56 -20.05
CA SER A 576 -7.70 16.59 -19.00
C SER A 576 -8.45 15.27 -19.18
N PHE A 577 -7.96 14.24 -18.51
CA PHE A 577 -8.57 12.90 -18.50
C PHE A 577 -8.78 12.45 -17.06
N SER A 578 -9.93 11.86 -16.79
CA SER A 578 -10.22 11.19 -15.52
C SER A 578 -10.88 9.84 -15.77
N ASN A 579 -10.80 8.95 -14.78
CA ASN A 579 -11.48 7.65 -14.83
C ASN A 579 -12.38 7.54 -13.61
N PHE A 580 -13.57 7.00 -13.81
CA PHE A 580 -14.54 6.75 -12.74
C PHE A 580 -15.26 5.42 -13.00
N ILE A 581 -15.90 4.88 -11.97
CA ILE A 581 -16.59 3.59 -12.04
C ILE A 581 -18.08 3.84 -11.82
N ILE A 582 -18.91 3.24 -12.66
CA ILE A 582 -20.37 3.16 -12.46
C ILE A 582 -20.72 1.71 -12.11
N GLU A 583 -21.47 1.51 -11.03
CA GLU A 583 -22.05 0.22 -10.68
C GLU A 583 -23.39 0.02 -11.40
N VAL A 584 -23.57 -1.14 -12.03
CA VAL A 584 -24.81 -1.49 -12.76
C VAL A 584 -25.60 -2.52 -11.96
N GLY A 585 -26.80 -2.15 -11.51
CA GLY A 585 -27.73 -2.97 -10.73
C GLY A 585 -27.29 -3.23 -9.28
N GLU A 586 -28.24 -3.65 -8.44
CA GLU A 586 -27.95 -4.16 -7.08
C GLU A 586 -27.93 -5.70 -7.06
N VAL A 587 -26.94 -6.28 -6.41
CA VAL A 587 -26.80 -7.74 -6.28
C VAL A 587 -27.87 -8.33 -5.33
N ASP A 588 -28.63 -9.32 -5.79
CA ASP A 588 -29.46 -10.20 -4.97
C ASP A 588 -28.85 -11.62 -4.88
N ILE A 589 -29.36 -12.45 -3.97
CA ILE A 589 -28.96 -13.85 -3.76
C ILE A 589 -29.25 -14.75 -4.97
N THR A 590 -30.05 -14.27 -5.92
CA THR A 590 -30.39 -14.98 -7.16
C THR A 590 -29.63 -14.45 -8.37
N ASP A 591 -28.62 -13.61 -8.15
CA ASP A 591 -27.79 -13.11 -9.25
C ASP A 591 -26.47 -13.86 -9.37
N PRO A 592 -25.99 -14.09 -10.60
CA PRO A 592 -24.66 -14.63 -10.85
C PRO A 592 -23.57 -13.69 -10.32
N LEU A 593 -22.37 -14.24 -10.11
CA LEU A 593 -21.20 -13.46 -9.70
C LEU A 593 -20.15 -13.40 -10.81
N GLY A 594 -19.49 -12.26 -10.98
CA GLY A 594 -18.37 -12.07 -11.90
C GLY A 594 -18.55 -10.87 -12.84
N PRO A 595 -17.65 -10.70 -13.82
CA PRO A 595 -16.43 -11.47 -13.97
C PRO A 595 -15.44 -11.13 -12.86
N ASP A 596 -14.65 -12.10 -12.43
CA ASP A 596 -13.44 -11.76 -11.68
C ASP A 596 -12.32 -11.21 -12.59
N GLY A 597 -11.17 -10.87 -12.01
CA GLY A 597 -10.02 -10.34 -12.76
C GLY A 597 -9.44 -11.28 -13.84
N TYR A 598 -9.86 -12.55 -13.91
CA TYR A 598 -9.49 -13.49 -14.96
C TYR A 598 -10.61 -13.70 -16.00
N GLY A 599 -11.75 -13.01 -15.84
CA GLY A 599 -12.89 -13.09 -16.74
C GLY A 599 -13.86 -14.24 -16.43
N TYR A 600 -13.77 -14.88 -15.26
CA TYR A 600 -14.65 -15.99 -14.90
C TYR A 600 -15.94 -15.50 -14.23
N TYR A 601 -17.04 -16.16 -14.58
CA TYR A 601 -18.36 -15.96 -14.03
C TYR A 601 -18.84 -17.22 -13.30
N CYS A 602 -19.64 -17.05 -12.26
CA CYS A 602 -20.28 -18.11 -11.49
C CYS A 602 -21.79 -18.01 -11.65
N TYR A 603 -22.38 -18.97 -12.35
CA TYR A 603 -23.83 -19.11 -12.55
C TYR A 603 -24.36 -20.33 -11.78
N ASP A 604 -25.58 -20.30 -11.26
CA ASP A 604 -26.29 -21.42 -10.64
C ASP A 604 -27.53 -21.86 -11.45
N ASP A 605 -28.28 -22.86 -10.96
CA ASP A 605 -29.44 -23.41 -11.65
C ASP A 605 -30.71 -22.54 -11.62
N ASN A 606 -30.69 -21.44 -10.88
CA ASN A 606 -31.74 -20.42 -10.82
C ASN A 606 -31.47 -19.23 -11.77
N ASP A 607 -30.24 -19.07 -12.27
CA ASP A 607 -29.81 -17.99 -13.16
C ASP A 607 -30.33 -18.15 -14.61
N ILE A 608 -31.62 -18.42 -14.79
CA ILE A 608 -32.22 -18.78 -16.08
C ILE A 608 -32.42 -17.59 -17.03
N ASP A 609 -32.26 -16.36 -16.53
CA ASP A 609 -32.51 -15.12 -17.27
C ASP A 609 -31.25 -14.57 -17.97
N TYR A 610 -30.09 -15.25 -17.81
CA TYR A 610 -28.80 -14.85 -18.35
C TYR A 610 -28.36 -15.78 -19.51
N ASP A 611 -28.02 -15.22 -20.67
CA ASP A 611 -27.69 -15.92 -21.92
C ASP A 611 -26.44 -16.78 -21.79
N LEU A 612 -25.49 -16.37 -20.96
CA LEU A 612 -24.28 -17.13 -20.64
C LEU A 612 -24.52 -18.23 -19.60
N SER A 613 -25.68 -18.23 -18.92
CA SER A 613 -26.01 -19.26 -17.95
C SER A 613 -26.12 -20.61 -18.64
N PRO A 614 -25.36 -21.61 -18.19
CA PRO A 614 -25.42 -22.93 -18.79
C PRO A 614 -26.75 -23.61 -18.41
N MET A 615 -27.31 -24.37 -19.34
CA MET A 615 -28.43 -25.24 -19.00
C MET A 615 -27.95 -26.38 -18.10
N TYR A 616 -28.36 -26.37 -16.84
CA TYR A 616 -28.07 -27.43 -15.89
C TYR A 616 -28.98 -28.64 -16.12
N PHE A 617 -28.38 -29.80 -16.33
CA PHE A 617 -29.08 -31.08 -16.33
C PHE A 617 -28.63 -31.90 -15.13
N TRP A 618 -29.58 -32.33 -14.30
CA TRP A 618 -29.27 -33.28 -13.24
C TRP A 618 -28.82 -34.61 -13.86
N HIS A 619 -27.55 -34.93 -13.68
CA HIS A 619 -26.98 -36.23 -13.98
C HIS A 619 -26.77 -36.97 -12.66
N GLU A 620 -27.64 -37.94 -12.39
CA GLU A 620 -27.48 -38.79 -11.21
C GLU A 620 -26.19 -39.62 -11.37
N ILE A 621 -25.25 -39.41 -10.45
CA ILE A 621 -23.96 -40.13 -10.45
C ILE A 621 -23.95 -41.26 -9.42
N ASP A 622 -24.88 -41.30 -8.47
CA ASP A 622 -24.94 -42.33 -7.44
C ASP A 622 -25.55 -43.63 -8.00
N PRO A 623 -24.80 -44.74 -8.04
CA PRO A 623 -25.31 -46.03 -8.49
C PRO A 623 -26.52 -46.53 -7.70
N ASP A 624 -26.67 -46.15 -6.43
CA ASP A 624 -27.80 -46.56 -5.59
C ASP A 624 -29.11 -45.86 -5.98
N TYR A 625 -29.01 -44.67 -6.61
CA TYR A 625 -30.13 -43.95 -7.20
C TYR A 625 -30.29 -44.20 -8.72
N GLY A 626 -29.52 -45.14 -9.27
CA GLY A 626 -29.58 -45.54 -10.68
C GLY A 626 -28.68 -44.74 -11.61
N GLY A 627 -27.74 -43.97 -11.05
CA GLY A 627 -26.66 -43.30 -11.78
C GLY A 627 -25.60 -44.26 -12.31
N ASP A 628 -24.74 -43.77 -13.21
CA ASP A 628 -23.66 -44.54 -13.84
C ASP A 628 -22.25 -44.20 -13.30
N GLY A 629 -22.18 -43.40 -12.23
CA GLY A 629 -20.93 -43.01 -11.59
C GLY A 629 -20.21 -44.16 -10.89
N THR A 630 -19.00 -43.87 -10.40
CA THR A 630 -18.17 -44.83 -9.67
C THR A 630 -18.03 -44.38 -8.22
N SER A 631 -18.38 -45.25 -7.27
CA SER A 631 -18.18 -44.95 -5.84
C SER A 631 -16.70 -44.84 -5.50
N LEU A 632 -16.31 -43.68 -4.96
CA LEU A 632 -14.94 -43.39 -4.50
C LEU A 632 -14.67 -43.92 -3.09
N ASN A 633 -15.68 -44.47 -2.41
CA ASN A 633 -15.59 -45.02 -1.05
C ASN A 633 -15.02 -44.03 -0.01
N PHE A 634 -15.44 -42.76 -0.09
CA PHE A 634 -15.08 -41.74 0.92
C PHE A 634 -15.39 -42.21 2.33
N TYR A 635 -14.49 -41.91 3.27
CA TYR A 635 -14.71 -42.12 4.70
C TYR A 635 -14.87 -40.77 5.41
N ASP A 636 -16.09 -40.23 5.34
CA ASP A 636 -16.43 -38.96 5.97
C ASP A 636 -17.41 -39.17 7.13
N ASN A 637 -17.00 -38.73 8.33
CA ASN A 637 -17.85 -38.78 9.53
C ASN A 637 -18.61 -37.46 9.76
N GLY A 638 -18.53 -36.50 8.81
CA GLY A 638 -19.32 -35.27 8.78
C GLY A 638 -18.61 -34.01 9.31
N ASP A 639 -17.36 -34.12 9.76
CA ASP A 639 -16.64 -32.99 10.39
C ASP A 639 -15.68 -32.26 9.44
N THR A 640 -15.19 -32.91 8.38
CA THR A 640 -14.01 -32.42 7.64
C THR A 640 -14.02 -32.68 6.13
N GLY A 641 -14.88 -33.56 5.65
CA GLY A 641 -14.76 -34.09 4.30
C GLY A 641 -13.63 -35.13 4.18
N ASP A 642 -13.70 -35.94 3.14
CA ASP A 642 -12.63 -36.81 2.65
C ASP A 642 -12.43 -36.52 1.16
N ILE A 643 -11.17 -36.58 0.71
CA ILE A 643 -10.81 -36.14 -0.65
C ILE A 643 -10.22 -37.29 -1.45
N GLU A 644 -10.41 -37.24 -2.76
CA GLU A 644 -9.80 -38.16 -3.72
C GLU A 644 -9.39 -37.38 -4.98
N ASP A 645 -8.16 -37.62 -5.43
CA ASP A 645 -7.63 -37.04 -6.67
C ASP A 645 -7.99 -37.93 -7.86
N ILE A 646 -8.53 -37.32 -8.91
CA ILE A 646 -9.01 -38.01 -10.10
C ILE A 646 -8.39 -37.38 -11.33
N ASN A 647 -7.79 -38.21 -12.18
CA ASN A 647 -7.33 -37.76 -13.50
C ASN A 647 -8.52 -37.43 -14.39
N LEU A 648 -8.50 -36.25 -14.98
CA LEU A 648 -9.49 -35.85 -15.96
C LEU A 648 -9.23 -36.54 -17.30
N PRO A 649 -10.28 -36.93 -18.05
CA PRO A 649 -10.13 -37.47 -19.39
C PRO A 649 -9.85 -36.39 -20.46
N PHE A 650 -9.69 -35.13 -20.04
CA PHE A 650 -9.42 -33.95 -20.86
C PHE A 650 -8.58 -32.94 -20.07
N ASP A 651 -7.98 -31.98 -20.76
CA ASP A 651 -7.28 -30.85 -20.13
C ASP A 651 -8.29 -29.80 -19.64
N LEU A 652 -8.25 -29.46 -18.35
CA LEU A 652 -8.99 -28.33 -17.77
C LEU A 652 -8.09 -27.10 -17.73
N TYR A 653 -8.56 -25.97 -18.25
CA TYR A 653 -7.89 -24.68 -18.13
C TYR A 653 -8.68 -23.82 -17.15
N PHE A 654 -8.05 -23.41 -16.06
CA PHE A 654 -8.68 -22.65 -14.99
C PHE A 654 -7.69 -21.59 -14.46
N TYR A 655 -8.10 -20.32 -14.39
CA TYR A 655 -7.25 -19.19 -13.99
C TYR A 655 -5.86 -19.17 -14.67
N GLY A 656 -5.83 -19.40 -15.99
CA GLY A 656 -4.60 -19.38 -16.79
C GLY A 656 -3.67 -20.59 -16.59
N ARG A 657 -4.08 -21.58 -15.81
CA ARG A 657 -3.31 -22.82 -15.57
C ARG A 657 -3.98 -24.02 -16.21
N ARG A 658 -3.16 -24.97 -16.67
CA ARG A 658 -3.60 -26.25 -17.22
C ARG A 658 -3.57 -27.33 -16.14
N TYR A 659 -4.65 -28.09 -16.03
CA TYR A 659 -4.84 -29.18 -15.09
C TYR A 659 -5.24 -30.45 -15.83
N GLU A 660 -4.62 -31.57 -15.45
CA GLU A 660 -4.92 -32.91 -15.96
C GLU A 660 -5.65 -33.77 -14.90
N SER A 661 -5.90 -33.20 -13.73
CA SER A 661 -6.57 -33.83 -12.59
C SER A 661 -7.42 -32.82 -11.82
N ILE A 662 -8.32 -33.34 -10.99
CA ILE A 662 -9.10 -32.60 -9.99
C ILE A 662 -9.05 -33.34 -8.66
N THR A 663 -9.19 -32.62 -7.56
CA THR A 663 -9.53 -33.18 -6.24
C THR A 663 -11.03 -33.03 -6.03
N ILE A 664 -11.70 -34.12 -5.63
CA ILE A 664 -13.12 -34.11 -5.22
C ILE A 664 -13.20 -34.36 -3.72
N CYS A 665 -14.04 -33.60 -3.02
CA CYS A 665 -14.31 -33.79 -1.61
C CYS A 665 -15.71 -34.35 -1.34
N SER A 666 -15.85 -35.20 -0.33
CA SER A 666 -17.13 -35.80 0.08
C SER A 666 -18.18 -34.79 0.57
N ASN A 667 -17.77 -33.56 0.90
CA ASN A 667 -18.66 -32.46 1.26
C ASN A 667 -19.11 -31.61 0.06
N GLY A 668 -18.78 -32.04 -1.17
CA GLY A 668 -19.40 -31.55 -2.41
C GLY A 668 -18.60 -30.54 -3.22
N TRP A 669 -17.43 -30.08 -2.75
CA TRP A 669 -16.56 -29.20 -3.55
C TRP A 669 -15.56 -29.98 -4.41
N ILE A 670 -15.13 -29.35 -5.50
CA ILE A 670 -14.06 -29.82 -6.38
C ILE A 670 -12.99 -28.73 -6.53
N ALA A 671 -11.72 -29.11 -6.66
CA ALA A 671 -10.62 -28.18 -6.94
C ALA A 671 -9.80 -28.68 -8.15
N PRO A 672 -9.42 -27.80 -9.09
CA PRO A 672 -8.49 -28.15 -10.16
C PRO A 672 -7.09 -28.51 -9.64
N GLY A 673 -6.54 -29.63 -10.11
CA GLY A 673 -5.26 -30.18 -9.66
C GLY A 673 -5.40 -31.08 -8.44
N GLU A 674 -4.28 -31.26 -7.74
CA GLU A 674 -4.22 -32.03 -6.49
C GLU A 674 -4.11 -31.05 -5.31
N THR A 675 -4.94 -31.22 -4.28
CA THR A 675 -4.83 -30.47 -3.02
C THR A 675 -4.93 -31.39 -1.81
N SER A 676 -4.30 -30.99 -0.71
CA SER A 676 -4.44 -31.67 0.59
C SER A 676 -5.48 -31.02 1.51
N MET A 677 -6.11 -29.94 1.06
CA MET A 677 -7.16 -29.23 1.79
C MET A 677 -8.46 -30.04 1.73
N LYS A 678 -9.14 -30.19 2.87
CA LYS A 678 -10.47 -30.82 2.93
C LYS A 678 -11.59 -29.82 3.28
N SER A 679 -11.20 -28.67 3.84
CA SER A 679 -12.09 -27.58 4.22
C SER A 679 -12.54 -26.78 3.00
N PHE A 680 -13.83 -26.40 2.97
CA PHE A 680 -14.39 -25.47 1.99
C PHE A 680 -14.27 -23.98 2.42
N MET A 681 -13.75 -23.72 3.62
CA MET A 681 -13.65 -22.35 4.14
C MET A 681 -12.53 -21.58 3.43
N ASN A 682 -12.90 -20.49 2.77
CA ASN A 682 -11.97 -19.51 2.21
C ASN A 682 -11.67 -18.44 3.27
N TRP A 683 -10.39 -18.07 3.41
CA TRP A 683 -9.94 -16.98 4.28
C TRP A 683 -9.37 -15.86 3.39
N SER A 684 -10.27 -15.18 2.67
CA SER A 684 -10.00 -14.06 1.75
C SER A 684 -10.37 -12.73 2.36
#